data_AF-A0A496XW87-F1
#
_entry.id   AF-A0A496XW87-F1
#
_cell.length_a   1.000
_cell.length_b   1.000
_cell.length_c   1.000
_cell.angle_alpha   90.00
_cell.angle_beta   90.00
_cell.angle_gamma   90.00
#
_symmetry.space_group_name_H-M   'P 1'
#
loop_
_entity.id
_entity.type
_entity.pdbx_description
1 polymer ?
#
loop_
_entity_poly.entity_id
_entity_poly.type
_entity_poly.pdbx_seq_one_letter_code
_entity_poly.pdbx_strand_id
1 'polypeptide(L)'
;MKMIKILTLFIVFNLGLGAIAIADDKFVKTYQDKREGVENIFNKCNEKAKTSKDRSSCRKNKQTDIKKLRKEIGEANKQKRKQAGIDDKKCRKNAKKDKNAKNKCKKDKNLAYKQVGIDSKAIWSKKFQSKPIKKTSKKAETKQNKQDKNSKKKTIKKDKNLVKQPKATKANANNQKKKQPKQKEKKQPVKISKNYYISTSGKPTNDGTTTSTPWNLEQYNEAKINKQNGITFHFKSGDTFRGSIKTKKGDSHTYKSYGKGAKPLFLGSIKINNWKKTTNGKFKKRSKIYEAQINTDSLAKTGTKRKQKIHPIKYLFLNGKMMTKARYPNVSSPKSYKWLKIDKKVSSKAFYDKELHNYKKPSNYWVGATFRGRTYSWQYSARPIKAYSAGKLTLSEGVPFFPYKDWGYYIDNKLEELDYPGEWFFDKKTNKIYFYPPSGVNPTKTSIEGVTYPVGISVLFNKKTKIEGLAFKNYGGSCIFPNQAPYTTISSNSVQNCTSGITAFKADNNIITNNSIKNSYLNGILISGKGASISGNSIVDTGVYRVYGNDNEVYVNGIGIKTLKAKSLKIKNNYISNTGYAGIELMGNDVEIKNNYIHKTMQNLNDGGAISIRASNVSIVDNIIHDIYGNISDGGDGIIGITPPPSKYDKHP
;
A
#
# COMPACT_ATOMS: atom_id res chain seq x y z
N MET A 1 -51.14 -28.04 -26.28
CA MET A 1 -50.30 -28.64 -27.33
C MET A 1 -49.03 -27.80 -27.56
N LYS A 2 -48.02 -28.37 -28.24
CA LYS A 2 -46.83 -27.78 -28.93
C LYS A 2 -46.59 -26.26 -28.69
N MET A 3 -45.54 -25.80 -27.99
CA MET A 3 -44.09 -25.88 -28.26
C MET A 3 -43.61 -24.96 -29.41
N ILE A 4 -42.75 -23.96 -29.10
CA ILE A 4 -41.46 -23.62 -29.78
C ILE A 4 -40.80 -22.38 -29.10
N LYS A 5 -39.47 -22.26 -29.20
CA LYS A 5 -38.64 -21.18 -28.61
C LYS A 5 -38.30 -20.11 -29.66
N ILE A 6 -37.96 -18.88 -29.23
CA ILE A 6 -36.83 -18.10 -29.78
C ILE A 6 -36.37 -17.02 -28.78
N LEU A 7 -35.10 -16.63 -28.85
CA LEU A 7 -34.40 -15.76 -27.91
C LEU A 7 -33.74 -14.58 -28.66
N THR A 8 -34.15 -13.34 -28.41
CA THR A 8 -33.37 -12.17 -28.82
C THR A 8 -33.41 -11.01 -27.82
N LEU A 9 -32.24 -10.40 -27.62
CA LEU A 9 -31.97 -9.17 -26.87
C LEU A 9 -32.56 -7.93 -27.59
N PHE A 10 -32.99 -6.87 -26.88
CA PHE A 10 -32.35 -5.53 -26.94
C PHE A 10 -32.97 -4.49 -25.97
N ILE A 11 -32.14 -3.53 -25.57
CA ILE A 11 -32.52 -2.33 -24.77
C ILE A 11 -32.56 -1.11 -25.69
N VAL A 12 -33.57 -0.25 -25.57
CA VAL A 12 -33.67 1.02 -26.32
C VAL A 12 -34.11 2.16 -25.40
N PHE A 13 -33.15 3.07 -25.11
CA PHE A 13 -33.21 4.55 -25.15
C PHE A 13 -34.50 5.28 -24.69
N ASN A 14 -34.45 6.40 -23.96
CA ASN A 14 -33.75 7.70 -24.18
C ASN A 14 -33.69 8.44 -22.80
N LEU A 15 -33.08 9.61 -22.52
CA LEU A 15 -32.04 10.54 -23.04
C LEU A 15 -31.71 11.50 -21.84
N GLY A 16 -30.73 12.41 -21.84
CA GLY A 16 -29.64 12.70 -22.78
C GLY A 16 -28.84 13.95 -22.35
N LEU A 17 -27.52 13.83 -22.20
CA LEU A 17 -26.56 14.93 -22.02
C LEU A 17 -25.26 14.59 -22.77
N GLY A 18 -24.37 15.57 -22.98
CA GLY A 18 -23.25 15.50 -23.94
C GLY A 18 -22.38 14.23 -23.87
N ALA A 19 -22.60 13.30 -24.78
CA ALA A 19 -21.91 12.01 -24.81
C ALA A 19 -20.43 12.15 -25.19
N ILE A 20 -19.56 12.17 -24.18
CA ILE A 20 -18.13 11.93 -24.34
C ILE A 20 -17.95 10.52 -24.90
N ALA A 21 -17.25 10.40 -26.03
CA ALA A 21 -16.98 9.12 -26.68
C ALA A 21 -15.90 8.35 -25.88
N ILE A 22 -16.30 7.31 -25.15
CA ILE A 22 -15.44 6.53 -24.24
C ILE A 22 -14.76 5.39 -25.02
N ALA A 23 -13.45 5.23 -24.81
CA ALA A 23 -12.63 4.14 -25.36
C ALA A 23 -13.29 2.75 -25.22
N ASP A 24 -13.19 1.91 -26.25
CA ASP A 24 -13.50 0.48 -26.13
C ASP A 24 -12.40 -0.18 -25.28
N ASP A 25 -12.57 -0.18 -23.96
CA ASP A 25 -11.59 -0.68 -22.99
C ASP A 25 -11.15 -2.12 -23.28
N LYS A 26 -12.01 -2.96 -23.88
CA LYS A 26 -11.66 -4.34 -24.21
C LYS A 26 -10.72 -4.38 -25.43
N PHE A 27 -11.10 -3.74 -26.53
CA PHE A 27 -10.28 -3.63 -27.73
C PHE A 27 -8.95 -2.91 -27.46
N VAL A 28 -9.02 -1.76 -26.80
CA VAL A 28 -7.85 -0.93 -26.46
C VAL A 28 -6.87 -1.72 -25.59
N LYS A 29 -7.37 -2.43 -24.57
CA LYS A 29 -6.51 -3.26 -23.72
C LYS A 29 -5.86 -4.41 -24.50
N THR A 30 -6.61 -5.17 -25.33
CA THR A 30 -6.05 -6.28 -26.11
C THR A 30 -4.88 -5.84 -26.99
N TYR A 31 -4.96 -4.67 -27.63
CA TYR A 31 -3.86 -4.15 -28.45
C TYR A 31 -2.73 -3.49 -27.64
N GLN A 32 -3.00 -3.01 -26.43
CA GLN A 32 -1.96 -2.59 -25.47
C GLN A 32 -1.18 -3.79 -24.91
N ASP A 33 -1.86 -4.89 -24.56
CA ASP A 33 -1.23 -6.14 -24.11
C ASP A 33 -0.32 -6.71 -25.21
N LYS A 34 -0.77 -6.73 -26.48
CA LYS A 34 0.08 -7.09 -27.63
C LYS A 34 1.30 -6.17 -27.78
N ARG A 35 1.13 -4.86 -27.62
CA ARG A 35 2.23 -3.88 -27.67
C ARG A 35 3.25 -4.09 -26.53
N GLU A 36 2.79 -4.43 -25.32
CA GLU A 36 3.67 -4.79 -24.22
C GLU A 36 4.40 -6.11 -24.50
N GLY A 37 3.76 -7.07 -25.17
CA GLY A 37 4.40 -8.28 -25.69
C GLY A 37 5.61 -7.98 -26.57
N VAL A 38 5.47 -7.08 -27.55
CA VAL A 38 6.58 -6.64 -28.43
C VAL A 38 7.70 -5.95 -27.64
N GLU A 39 7.36 -5.11 -26.66
CA GLU A 39 8.35 -4.47 -25.78
C GLU A 39 9.10 -5.49 -24.91
N ASN A 40 8.41 -6.53 -24.42
CA ASN A 40 9.01 -7.61 -23.64
C ASN A 40 9.90 -8.54 -24.49
N ILE A 41 9.56 -8.80 -25.76
CA ILE A 41 10.41 -9.51 -26.72
C ILE A 41 11.68 -8.70 -27.00
N PHE A 42 11.54 -7.40 -27.29
CA PHE A 42 12.67 -6.50 -27.49
C PHE A 42 13.62 -6.46 -26.28
N ASN A 43 13.09 -6.33 -25.07
CA ASN A 43 13.90 -6.28 -23.86
C ASN A 43 14.68 -7.59 -23.63
N LYS A 44 14.02 -8.76 -23.80
CA LYS A 44 14.71 -10.07 -23.73
C LYS A 44 15.82 -10.23 -24.79
N CYS A 45 15.61 -9.69 -26.00
CA CYS A 45 16.63 -9.66 -27.05
C CYS A 45 17.82 -8.77 -26.64
N ASN A 46 17.53 -7.54 -26.19
CA ASN A 46 18.53 -6.54 -25.82
C ASN A 46 19.30 -6.90 -24.52
N GLU A 47 18.70 -7.68 -23.60
CA GLU A 47 19.38 -8.26 -22.43
C GLU A 47 20.39 -9.37 -22.82
N LYS A 48 20.13 -10.13 -23.89
CA LYS A 48 21.03 -11.19 -24.40
C LYS A 48 22.10 -10.68 -25.38
N ALA A 49 21.87 -9.51 -25.99
CA ALA A 49 22.72 -8.92 -27.01
C ALA A 49 24.11 -8.55 -26.46
N LYS A 50 25.17 -9.20 -26.97
CA LYS A 50 26.57 -8.99 -26.57
C LYS A 50 27.19 -7.82 -27.34
N THR A 51 26.99 -7.76 -28.66
CA THR A 51 27.58 -6.76 -29.55
C THR A 51 26.68 -5.54 -29.79
N SER A 52 27.20 -4.50 -30.47
CA SER A 52 26.40 -3.41 -31.03
C SER A 52 25.49 -3.87 -32.19
N LYS A 53 25.98 -4.80 -33.03
CA LYS A 53 25.25 -5.40 -34.16
C LYS A 53 24.00 -6.15 -33.67
N ASP A 54 24.12 -6.91 -32.59
CA ASP A 54 23.02 -7.61 -31.92
C ASP A 54 21.92 -6.64 -31.48
N ARG A 55 22.29 -5.54 -30.80
CA ARG A 55 21.35 -4.52 -30.31
C ARG A 55 20.67 -3.77 -31.47
N SER A 56 21.37 -3.57 -32.57
CA SER A 56 20.80 -3.04 -33.81
C SER A 56 19.76 -4.00 -34.41
N SER A 57 20.07 -5.30 -34.47
CA SER A 57 19.12 -6.35 -34.90
C SER A 57 17.86 -6.39 -34.02
N CYS A 58 18.01 -6.38 -32.69
CA CYS A 58 16.87 -6.31 -31.76
C CYS A 58 15.97 -5.08 -32.03
N ARG A 59 16.56 -3.92 -32.35
CA ARG A 59 15.80 -2.69 -32.68
C ARG A 59 15.05 -2.82 -34.02
N LYS A 60 15.68 -3.39 -35.05
CA LYS A 60 15.03 -3.67 -36.35
C LYS A 60 13.84 -4.61 -36.16
N ASN A 61 14.00 -5.71 -35.43
CA ASN A 61 12.93 -6.66 -35.16
C ASN A 61 11.75 -6.00 -34.42
N LYS A 62 12.03 -5.20 -33.38
CA LYS A 62 11.00 -4.39 -32.70
C LYS A 62 10.24 -3.47 -33.66
N GLN A 63 10.92 -2.80 -34.59
CA GLN A 63 10.29 -1.94 -35.58
C GLN A 63 9.38 -2.73 -36.53
N THR A 64 9.80 -3.92 -36.97
CA THR A 64 9.00 -4.85 -37.77
C THR A 64 7.75 -5.32 -37.04
N ASP A 65 7.87 -5.74 -35.77
CA ASP A 65 6.74 -6.17 -34.94
C ASP A 65 5.73 -5.04 -34.70
N ILE A 66 6.21 -3.81 -34.44
CA ILE A 66 5.36 -2.62 -34.32
C ILE A 66 4.69 -2.28 -35.67
N LYS A 67 5.35 -2.50 -36.82
CA LYS A 67 4.73 -2.35 -38.16
C LYS A 67 3.62 -3.38 -38.39
N LYS A 68 3.84 -4.65 -38.00
CA LYS A 68 2.84 -5.73 -38.05
C LYS A 68 1.63 -5.41 -37.16
N LEU A 69 1.85 -4.99 -35.92
CA LEU A 69 0.79 -4.61 -34.98
C LEU A 69 -0.03 -3.40 -35.47
N ARG A 70 0.62 -2.42 -36.12
CA ARG A 70 -0.08 -1.29 -36.75
C ARG A 70 -1.00 -1.73 -37.90
N LYS A 71 -0.57 -2.69 -38.73
CA LYS A 71 -1.42 -3.26 -39.79
C LYS A 71 -2.65 -3.96 -39.20
N GLU A 72 -2.45 -4.82 -38.20
CA GLU A 72 -3.53 -5.55 -37.52
C GLU A 72 -4.59 -4.60 -36.90
N ILE A 73 -4.14 -3.55 -36.20
CA ILE A 73 -5.04 -2.52 -35.65
C ILE A 73 -5.80 -1.79 -36.77
N GLY A 74 -5.13 -1.48 -37.89
CA GLY A 74 -5.73 -0.84 -39.06
C GLY A 74 -6.83 -1.70 -39.69
N GLU A 75 -6.59 -3.01 -39.82
CA GLU A 75 -7.54 -3.98 -40.38
C GLU A 75 -8.76 -4.16 -39.46
N ALA A 76 -8.55 -4.32 -38.15
CA ALA A 76 -9.65 -4.41 -37.18
C ALA A 76 -10.49 -3.12 -37.13
N ASN A 77 -9.85 -1.94 -37.23
CA ASN A 77 -10.53 -0.65 -37.35
C ASN A 77 -11.28 -0.47 -38.68
N LYS A 78 -10.77 -1.03 -39.78
CA LYS A 78 -11.47 -1.09 -41.08
C LYS A 78 -12.76 -1.90 -40.96
N GLN A 79 -12.73 -3.02 -40.23
CA GLN A 79 -13.94 -3.81 -39.96
C GLN A 79 -14.92 -3.08 -39.03
N LYS A 80 -14.47 -2.44 -37.94
CA LYS A 80 -15.33 -1.59 -37.09
C LYS A 80 -16.07 -0.51 -37.91
N ARG A 81 -15.38 0.15 -38.84
CA ARG A 81 -16.00 1.14 -39.76
C ARG A 81 -16.95 0.51 -40.77
N LYS A 82 -16.61 -0.65 -41.34
CA LYS A 82 -17.49 -1.41 -42.25
C LYS A 82 -18.80 -1.78 -41.56
N GLN A 83 -18.74 -2.28 -40.33
CA GLN A 83 -19.92 -2.64 -39.54
C GLN A 83 -20.82 -1.43 -39.28
N ALA A 84 -20.28 -0.32 -38.75
CA ALA A 84 -21.07 0.90 -38.53
C ALA A 84 -21.68 1.49 -39.83
N GLY A 85 -21.09 1.20 -41.00
CA GLY A 85 -21.68 1.52 -42.31
C GLY A 85 -22.84 0.60 -42.71
N ILE A 86 -22.81 -0.68 -42.33
CA ILE A 86 -23.91 -1.64 -42.48
C ILE A 86 -25.05 -1.27 -41.52
N ASP A 87 -24.73 -0.91 -40.28
CA ASP A 87 -25.69 -0.54 -39.25
C ASP A 87 -26.45 0.75 -39.62
N ASP A 88 -25.76 1.78 -40.17
CA ASP A 88 -26.40 2.98 -40.73
C ASP A 88 -27.36 2.66 -41.89
N LYS A 89 -26.98 1.75 -42.80
CA LYS A 89 -27.86 1.29 -43.88
C LYS A 89 -29.11 0.58 -43.33
N LYS A 90 -28.95 -0.33 -42.36
CA LYS A 90 -30.07 -1.05 -41.71
C LYS A 90 -30.98 -0.10 -40.93
N CYS A 91 -30.41 0.80 -40.15
CA CYS A 91 -31.11 1.85 -39.40
C CYS A 91 -31.94 2.74 -40.34
N ARG A 92 -31.36 3.22 -41.45
CA ARG A 92 -32.08 4.05 -42.43
C ARG A 92 -33.19 3.33 -43.18
N LYS A 93 -33.04 2.02 -43.48
CA LYS A 93 -34.11 1.22 -44.09
C LYS A 93 -35.31 1.14 -43.15
N ASN A 94 -35.06 0.92 -41.85
CA ASN A 94 -36.12 0.86 -40.83
C ASN A 94 -36.79 2.23 -40.58
N ALA A 95 -36.07 3.35 -40.77
CA ALA A 95 -36.56 4.71 -40.55
C ALA A 95 -37.59 5.24 -41.60
N LYS A 96 -37.99 4.44 -42.60
CA LYS A 96 -39.00 4.78 -43.63
C LYS A 96 -38.85 6.20 -44.22
N LYS A 97 -39.83 7.11 -44.05
CA LYS A 97 -39.78 8.51 -44.51
C LYS A 97 -39.28 9.50 -43.44
N ASP A 98 -39.10 9.09 -42.18
CA ASP A 98 -38.71 9.99 -41.08
C ASP A 98 -37.30 10.59 -41.26
N LYS A 99 -37.26 11.93 -41.33
CA LYS A 99 -36.05 12.75 -41.46
C LYS A 99 -35.23 12.77 -40.16
N ASN A 100 -35.88 12.73 -39.00
CA ASN A 100 -35.25 12.78 -37.69
C ASN A 100 -34.61 11.43 -37.31
N ALA A 101 -35.30 10.30 -37.50
CA ALA A 101 -34.69 8.98 -37.34
C ALA A 101 -33.49 8.77 -38.29
N LYS A 102 -33.60 9.16 -39.57
CA LYS A 102 -32.45 9.12 -40.51
C LYS A 102 -31.27 9.98 -40.04
N ASN A 103 -31.53 11.14 -39.47
CA ASN A 103 -30.51 12.00 -38.88
C ASN A 103 -29.86 11.37 -37.63
N LYS A 104 -30.62 10.62 -36.81
CA LYS A 104 -30.08 9.83 -35.69
C LYS A 104 -29.11 8.75 -36.20
N CYS A 105 -29.51 7.93 -37.17
CA CYS A 105 -28.63 6.93 -37.81
C CYS A 105 -27.29 7.54 -38.31
N LYS A 106 -27.35 8.72 -38.96
CA LYS A 106 -26.16 9.45 -39.43
C LYS A 106 -25.25 9.90 -38.28
N LYS A 107 -25.82 10.38 -37.16
CA LYS A 107 -25.06 10.77 -35.96
C LYS A 107 -24.38 9.56 -35.30
N ASP A 108 -25.09 8.44 -35.18
CA ASP A 108 -24.58 7.23 -34.51
C ASP A 108 -23.41 6.61 -35.28
N LYS A 109 -23.47 6.55 -36.62
CA LYS A 109 -22.31 6.14 -37.45
C LYS A 109 -21.11 7.08 -37.25
N ASN A 110 -21.35 8.38 -37.25
CA ASN A 110 -20.28 9.37 -37.07
C ASN A 110 -19.63 9.24 -35.68
N LEU A 111 -20.40 8.92 -34.65
CA LEU A 111 -19.90 8.62 -33.31
C LEU A 111 -19.03 7.35 -33.30
N ALA A 112 -19.47 6.26 -33.95
CA ALA A 112 -18.65 5.05 -34.09
C ALA A 112 -17.34 5.28 -34.87
N TYR A 113 -17.36 6.14 -35.90
CA TYR A 113 -16.16 6.52 -36.65
C TYR A 113 -15.20 7.37 -35.80
N LYS A 114 -15.72 8.28 -34.97
CA LYS A 114 -14.95 9.04 -33.96
C LYS A 114 -14.34 8.11 -32.91
N GLN A 115 -15.10 7.10 -32.48
CA GLN A 115 -14.66 6.10 -31.51
C GLN A 115 -13.44 5.30 -31.98
N VAL A 116 -13.44 4.85 -33.24
CA VAL A 116 -12.27 4.19 -33.87
C VAL A 116 -11.01 5.08 -33.83
N GLY A 117 -11.16 6.40 -33.94
CA GLY A 117 -10.05 7.35 -33.78
C GLY A 117 -9.55 7.48 -32.34
N ILE A 118 -10.46 7.41 -31.36
CA ILE A 118 -10.15 7.46 -29.92
C ILE A 118 -9.46 6.16 -29.48
N ASP A 119 -10.00 5.00 -29.85
CA ASP A 119 -9.40 3.68 -29.59
C ASP A 119 -7.94 3.65 -30.12
N SER A 120 -7.73 4.13 -31.35
CA SER A 120 -6.40 4.20 -31.97
C SER A 120 -5.43 5.07 -31.18
N LYS A 121 -5.86 6.26 -30.73
CA LYS A 121 -5.04 7.15 -29.88
C LYS A 121 -4.78 6.52 -28.50
N ALA A 122 -5.77 5.84 -27.92
CA ALA A 122 -5.65 5.19 -26.62
C ALA A 122 -4.64 4.03 -26.63
N ILE A 123 -4.68 3.17 -27.66
CA ILE A 123 -3.74 2.04 -27.84
C ILE A 123 -2.30 2.54 -27.90
N TRP A 124 -2.02 3.59 -28.68
CA TRP A 124 -0.66 4.14 -28.82
C TRP A 124 -0.22 5.07 -27.69
N SER A 125 -1.14 5.51 -26.82
CA SER A 125 -0.82 6.33 -25.65
C SER A 125 0.15 5.64 -24.67
N LYS A 126 0.90 6.43 -23.90
CA LYS A 126 1.67 5.97 -22.74
C LYS A 126 0.86 5.95 -21.42
N LYS A 127 -0.44 6.32 -21.46
CA LYS A 127 -1.23 6.65 -20.26
C LYS A 127 -2.22 5.57 -19.80
N PHE A 128 -2.57 4.60 -20.64
CA PHE A 128 -3.32 3.40 -20.23
C PHE A 128 -2.38 2.20 -20.10
N GLN A 129 -1.90 1.97 -18.88
CA GLN A 129 -1.79 0.66 -18.21
C GLN A 129 -1.15 0.83 -16.82
N SER A 130 -1.50 -0.07 -15.90
CA SER A 130 -0.99 -0.07 -14.52
C SER A 130 0.45 -0.60 -14.45
N LYS A 131 1.44 0.28 -14.25
CA LYS A 131 2.86 -0.09 -14.12
C LYS A 131 3.10 -1.24 -13.13
N PRO A 132 3.94 -2.20 -13.53
CA PRO A 132 5.16 -2.46 -12.79
C PRO A 132 6.39 -2.32 -13.70
N ILE A 133 7.31 -1.40 -13.38
CA ILE A 133 8.63 -1.32 -14.03
C ILE A 133 9.71 -1.53 -12.97
N LYS A 134 10.72 -2.34 -13.31
CA LYS A 134 11.87 -2.67 -12.46
C LYS A 134 12.80 -1.45 -12.25
N LYS A 135 13.71 -1.63 -11.28
CA LYS A 135 14.95 -0.87 -11.07
C LYS A 135 15.54 -0.26 -12.35
N THR A 136 15.93 1.01 -12.30
CA THR A 136 17.08 1.53 -13.05
C THR A 136 18.27 1.71 -12.10
N SER A 137 19.48 1.45 -12.60
CA SER A 137 20.75 1.78 -11.95
C SER A 137 21.61 2.58 -12.93
N LYS A 138 22.37 3.56 -12.43
CA LYS A 138 23.14 4.52 -13.24
C LYS A 138 24.14 3.85 -14.20
N LYS A 139 24.41 4.50 -15.34
CA LYS A 139 25.75 4.50 -15.94
C LYS A 139 26.00 5.75 -16.81
N ALA A 140 26.60 6.77 -16.19
CA ALA A 140 27.26 7.95 -16.76
C ALA A 140 28.02 8.62 -15.59
N GLU A 141 29.21 9.20 -15.74
CA GLU A 141 30.18 9.17 -16.84
C GLU A 141 31.46 8.38 -16.47
N THR A 142 32.41 8.24 -17.41
CA THR A 142 33.82 7.93 -17.12
C THR A 142 34.72 8.47 -18.24
N LYS A 143 35.43 9.57 -18.00
CA LYS A 143 36.57 10.09 -18.77
C LYS A 143 37.47 10.91 -17.83
N GLN A 144 38.76 11.01 -18.18
CA GLN A 144 39.86 11.60 -17.39
C GLN A 144 40.13 10.85 -16.06
N ASN A 145 41.37 10.54 -15.67
CA ASN A 145 42.67 10.74 -16.33
C ASN A 145 43.55 9.47 -16.25
N LYS A 146 44.60 9.43 -17.09
CA LYS A 146 45.82 8.61 -16.88
C LYS A 146 46.81 9.44 -16.05
N GLN A 147 47.89 8.79 -15.58
CA GLN A 147 48.88 9.22 -14.57
C GLN A 147 48.48 8.69 -13.17
N ASP A 148 49.34 8.00 -12.40
CA ASP A 148 50.77 7.70 -12.61
C ASP A 148 51.20 6.25 -12.39
N LYS A 149 52.45 5.95 -12.79
CA LYS A 149 53.17 4.69 -12.53
C LYS A 149 53.97 4.76 -11.23
N ASN A 150 54.41 3.58 -10.77
CA ASN A 150 55.41 3.36 -9.71
C ASN A 150 54.92 3.67 -8.28
N SER A 151 55.31 2.94 -7.23
CA SER A 151 56.61 2.28 -7.07
C SER A 151 56.65 1.07 -6.11
N LYS A 152 57.76 0.32 -6.22
CA LYS A 152 58.39 -0.59 -5.23
C LYS A 152 57.71 -1.94 -4.90
N LYS A 153 58.60 -2.89 -4.55
CA LYS A 153 58.45 -4.36 -4.54
C LYS A 153 59.54 -4.94 -3.60
N LYS A 154 59.43 -6.20 -3.14
CA LYS A 154 60.27 -6.88 -2.11
C LYS A 154 60.00 -6.33 -0.69
N THR A 155 60.25 -7.04 0.43
CA THR A 155 61.20 -8.13 0.78
C THR A 155 60.48 -9.09 1.76
N ILE A 156 60.43 -10.43 1.60
CA ILE A 156 61.36 -11.48 2.13
C ILE A 156 61.61 -11.29 3.66
N LYS A 157 61.51 -12.27 4.59
CA LYS A 157 61.89 -13.71 4.58
C LYS A 157 60.95 -14.61 5.43
N LYS A 158 61.28 -15.91 5.54
CA LYS A 158 60.67 -16.90 6.46
C LYS A 158 61.32 -16.82 7.85
N ASP A 159 60.71 -17.43 8.87
CA ASP A 159 61.41 -18.52 9.59
C ASP A 159 60.48 -19.52 10.32
N LYS A 160 61.05 -20.62 10.84
CA LYS A 160 60.40 -21.71 11.61
C LYS A 160 61.18 -21.98 12.91
N ASN A 161 60.53 -22.47 13.98
CA ASN A 161 60.77 -23.83 14.52
C ASN A 161 60.01 -24.19 15.82
N LEU A 162 59.93 -25.53 16.04
CA LEU A 162 59.91 -26.30 17.30
C LEU A 162 59.23 -25.66 18.55
N VAL A 163 58.12 -26.17 19.09
CA VAL A 163 57.87 -27.53 19.67
C VAL A 163 58.72 -27.84 20.91
N LYS A 164 58.07 -27.84 22.09
CA LYS A 164 58.30 -28.80 23.19
C LYS A 164 57.10 -28.85 24.14
N GLN A 165 56.69 -30.07 24.46
CA GLN A 165 55.85 -30.49 25.60
C GLN A 165 56.69 -31.55 26.35
N PRO A 166 56.45 -31.93 27.64
CA PRO A 166 55.41 -32.95 27.91
C PRO A 166 54.90 -33.03 29.39
N LYS A 167 54.12 -34.10 29.69
CA LYS A 167 53.80 -34.69 31.02
C LYS A 167 53.00 -33.80 31.99
N ALA A 168 51.80 -34.11 32.50
CA ALA A 168 50.97 -35.33 32.65
C ALA A 168 51.30 -36.25 33.85
N THR A 169 50.31 -36.37 34.74
CA THR A 169 50.19 -37.33 35.86
C THR A 169 48.77 -37.93 35.91
N LYS A 170 48.63 -39.12 36.52
CA LYS A 170 47.37 -39.89 36.69
C LYS A 170 46.75 -39.54 38.08
N ALA A 171 45.58 -40.00 38.54
CA ALA A 171 44.72 -41.12 38.12
C ALA A 171 43.22 -40.91 38.48
N ASN A 172 42.40 -41.97 38.36
CA ASN A 172 40.97 -42.05 38.73
C ASN A 172 40.79 -42.19 40.28
N ALA A 173 39.60 -42.24 40.92
CA ALA A 173 38.26 -42.58 40.41
C ALA A 173 37.07 -42.08 41.28
N ASN A 174 35.85 -42.42 40.81
CA ASN A 174 34.57 -42.59 41.53
C ASN A 174 33.56 -41.43 41.73
N ASN A 175 32.36 -41.70 41.19
CA ASN A 175 31.00 -41.35 41.67
C ASN A 175 30.60 -39.89 41.98
N GLN A 176 29.76 -39.31 41.10
CA GLN A 176 28.29 -39.39 41.27
C GLN A 176 27.52 -38.84 40.05
N LYS A 177 26.32 -39.38 39.77
CA LYS A 177 25.42 -38.91 38.70
C LYS A 177 24.74 -37.58 39.08
N LYS A 178 25.09 -36.47 38.41
CA LYS A 178 24.27 -35.23 38.41
C LYS A 178 23.98 -34.72 36.98
N LYS A 179 22.79 -34.18 36.79
CA LYS A 179 22.18 -33.88 35.47
C LYS A 179 22.97 -32.81 34.70
N GLN A 180 23.27 -33.05 33.42
CA GLN A 180 23.84 -32.02 32.54
C GLN A 180 22.87 -30.84 32.36
N PRO A 181 23.26 -29.59 32.69
CA PRO A 181 22.53 -28.42 32.22
C PRO A 181 22.87 -28.15 30.75
N LYS A 182 21.85 -27.88 29.92
CA LYS A 182 22.05 -27.46 28.52
C LYS A 182 23.01 -26.27 28.46
N GLN A 183 24.10 -26.39 27.70
CA GLN A 183 25.06 -25.31 27.52
C GLN A 183 24.34 -24.07 26.97
N LYS A 184 24.33 -22.98 27.75
CA LYS A 184 23.98 -21.66 27.24
C LYS A 184 25.19 -21.14 26.46
N GLU A 185 25.03 -20.93 25.15
CA GLU A 185 26.03 -20.19 24.36
C GLU A 185 26.33 -18.86 25.07
N LYS A 186 27.59 -18.66 25.49
CA LYS A 186 28.02 -17.40 26.09
C LYS A 186 28.03 -16.32 25.01
N LYS A 187 26.96 -15.52 24.92
CA LYS A 187 26.92 -14.32 24.06
C LYS A 187 28.15 -13.47 24.36
N GLN A 188 28.99 -13.23 23.36
CA GLN A 188 30.17 -12.37 23.52
C GLN A 188 29.77 -10.95 23.98
N PRO A 189 30.60 -10.27 24.79
CA PRO A 189 30.37 -8.88 25.14
C PRO A 189 30.44 -8.01 23.87
N VAL A 190 29.51 -7.08 23.71
CA VAL A 190 29.46 -6.22 22.53
C VAL A 190 30.63 -5.23 22.57
N LYS A 191 31.63 -5.45 21.70
CA LYS A 191 32.78 -4.57 21.53
C LYS A 191 32.31 -3.19 21.08
N ILE A 192 32.77 -2.14 21.75
CA ILE A 192 32.36 -0.76 21.48
C ILE A 192 32.83 -0.36 20.06
N SER A 193 31.89 -0.19 19.14
CA SER A 193 32.14 0.26 17.77
C SER A 193 31.23 1.42 17.38
N LYS A 194 31.74 2.31 16.52
CA LYS A 194 30.94 3.34 15.82
C LYS A 194 30.18 2.79 14.61
N ASN A 195 30.49 1.56 14.16
CA ASN A 195 29.84 0.90 13.03
C ASN A 195 29.43 -0.53 13.40
N TYR A 196 28.17 -0.88 13.15
CA TYR A 196 27.72 -2.28 13.19
C TYR A 196 27.02 -2.67 11.90
N TYR A 197 27.18 -3.91 11.47
CA TYR A 197 26.64 -4.46 10.23
C TYR A 197 25.59 -5.53 10.51
N ILE A 198 24.50 -5.49 9.73
CA ILE A 198 23.33 -6.34 9.90
C ILE A 198 22.98 -7.02 8.56
N SER A 199 22.89 -8.34 8.57
CA SER A 199 22.65 -9.24 7.43
C SER A 199 21.77 -10.40 7.87
N THR A 200 20.90 -10.91 7.00
CA THR A 200 20.18 -12.18 7.20
C THR A 200 21.09 -13.40 7.26
N SER A 201 22.36 -13.28 6.84
CA SER A 201 23.41 -14.29 7.06
C SER A 201 24.17 -14.15 8.39
N GLY A 202 23.77 -13.21 9.26
CA GLY A 202 24.43 -12.95 10.54
C GLY A 202 24.10 -13.98 11.62
N LYS A 203 25.08 -14.30 12.49
CA LYS A 203 24.94 -15.30 13.56
C LYS A 203 24.82 -14.62 14.95
N PRO A 204 24.22 -15.28 15.96
CA PRO A 204 24.19 -14.79 17.34
C PRO A 204 25.58 -14.63 17.98
N THR A 205 26.55 -15.42 17.53
CA THR A 205 27.95 -15.44 17.99
C THR A 205 28.83 -14.34 17.36
N ASN A 206 28.34 -13.65 16.34
CA ASN A 206 29.09 -12.58 15.68
C ASN A 206 29.16 -11.32 16.55
N ASP A 207 30.26 -10.56 16.46
CA ASP A 207 30.45 -9.30 17.19
C ASP A 207 29.69 -8.11 16.57
N GLY A 208 29.29 -8.23 15.30
CA GLY A 208 28.56 -7.21 14.55
C GLY A 208 29.44 -6.11 13.96
N THR A 209 30.75 -6.08 14.21
CA THR A 209 31.59 -4.89 13.91
C THR A 209 32.12 -4.84 12.49
N THR A 210 32.05 -5.94 11.73
CA THR A 210 32.53 -6.02 10.34
C THR A 210 31.49 -6.60 9.37
N THR A 211 31.75 -6.50 8.07
CA THR A 211 30.88 -7.06 7.02
C THR A 211 30.95 -8.59 6.90
N SER A 212 32.01 -9.23 7.43
CA SER A 212 32.15 -10.70 7.53
C SER A 212 31.57 -11.25 8.84
N THR A 213 31.51 -10.44 9.90
CA THR A 213 30.87 -10.77 11.19
C THR A 213 29.59 -9.97 11.48
N PRO A 214 28.60 -9.87 10.57
CA PRO A 214 27.39 -9.08 10.81
C PRO A 214 26.43 -9.78 11.78
N TRP A 215 25.60 -9.02 12.50
CA TRP A 215 24.45 -9.56 13.24
C TRP A 215 23.28 -9.88 12.30
N ASN A 216 22.35 -10.73 12.75
CA ASN A 216 21.00 -10.75 12.19
C ASN A 216 20.09 -9.73 12.92
N LEU A 217 18.87 -9.49 12.43
CA LEU A 217 17.98 -8.48 13.01
C LEU A 217 17.57 -8.80 14.46
N GLU A 218 17.48 -10.08 14.84
CA GLU A 218 17.15 -10.50 16.20
C GLU A 218 18.29 -10.18 17.17
N GLN A 219 19.51 -10.65 16.88
CA GLN A 219 20.70 -10.33 17.69
C GLN A 219 20.96 -8.82 17.75
N TYR A 220 20.80 -8.10 16.63
CA TYR A 220 20.81 -6.63 16.65
C TYR A 220 19.76 -6.05 17.61
N ASN A 221 18.52 -6.55 17.57
CA ASN A 221 17.43 -6.07 18.41
C ASN A 221 17.60 -6.42 19.89
N GLU A 222 18.32 -7.50 20.22
CA GLU A 222 18.66 -7.89 21.59
C GLU A 222 19.93 -7.23 22.13
N ALA A 223 20.88 -6.85 21.25
CA ALA A 223 22.19 -6.34 21.63
C ALA A 223 22.10 -5.16 22.61
N LYS A 224 22.63 -5.35 23.82
CA LYS A 224 22.86 -4.28 24.79
C LYS A 224 24.09 -3.49 24.32
N ILE A 225 23.84 -2.27 23.85
CA ILE A 225 24.88 -1.30 23.52
C ILE A 225 24.75 -0.17 24.54
N ASN A 226 25.87 0.20 25.17
CA ASN A 226 25.90 1.31 26.14
C ASN A 226 25.53 2.64 25.45
N LYS A 227 24.99 3.60 26.18
CA LYS A 227 24.55 4.89 25.62
C LYS A 227 25.75 5.59 24.95
N GLN A 228 25.72 5.72 23.63
CA GLN A 228 26.82 6.29 22.84
C GLN A 228 26.25 7.03 21.63
N ASN A 229 26.71 8.26 21.40
CA ASN A 229 26.26 9.07 20.28
C ASN A 229 27.04 8.74 18.99
N GLY A 230 26.39 8.90 17.84
CA GLY A 230 27.03 8.80 16.52
C GLY A 230 27.34 7.40 16.01
N ILE A 231 26.66 6.35 16.50
CA ILE A 231 26.77 5.00 15.93
C ILE A 231 26.03 4.92 14.58
N THR A 232 26.67 4.31 13.57
CA THR A 232 26.04 3.91 12.31
C THR A 232 25.71 2.41 12.29
N PHE A 233 24.47 2.10 11.92
CA PHE A 233 23.94 0.75 11.74
C PHE A 233 23.71 0.51 10.25
N HIS A 234 24.48 -0.42 9.69
CA HIS A 234 24.52 -0.73 8.27
C HIS A 234 23.71 -2.00 7.98
N PHE A 235 22.64 -1.90 7.20
CA PHE A 235 21.79 -3.03 6.80
C PHE A 235 22.07 -3.45 5.35
N LYS A 236 22.26 -4.75 5.12
CA LYS A 236 22.80 -5.27 3.85
C LYS A 236 21.82 -5.15 2.69
N SER A 237 22.27 -4.55 1.59
CA SER A 237 21.49 -4.46 0.34
C SER A 237 21.22 -5.85 -0.23
N GLY A 238 19.98 -6.07 -0.67
CA GLY A 238 19.46 -7.36 -1.15
C GLY A 238 18.74 -8.20 -0.08
N ASP A 239 19.11 -8.05 1.19
CA ASP A 239 18.53 -8.85 2.27
C ASP A 239 17.08 -8.45 2.60
N THR A 240 16.30 -9.41 3.09
CA THR A 240 14.90 -9.22 3.52
C THR A 240 14.70 -9.65 4.96
N PHE A 241 14.56 -8.67 5.85
CA PHE A 241 14.33 -8.84 7.28
C PHE A 241 12.83 -8.84 7.61
N ARG A 242 12.42 -9.49 8.71
CA ARG A 242 11.04 -9.45 9.23
C ARG A 242 11.02 -8.86 10.63
N GLY A 243 10.08 -7.96 10.89
CA GLY A 243 9.92 -7.26 12.16
C GLY A 243 10.36 -5.80 12.13
N SER A 244 10.71 -5.26 13.30
CA SER A 244 11.02 -3.85 13.51
C SER A 244 12.51 -3.62 13.83
N ILE A 245 13.03 -2.44 13.49
CA ILE A 245 14.32 -1.94 13.96
C ILE A 245 14.12 -1.30 15.34
N LYS A 246 14.64 -1.90 16.41
CA LYS A 246 14.67 -1.30 17.75
C LYS A 246 15.86 -0.32 17.85
N THR A 247 15.58 0.97 17.72
CA THR A 247 16.59 2.04 17.85
C THR A 247 17.33 1.96 19.18
N LYS A 248 18.62 2.29 19.17
CA LYS A 248 19.47 2.29 20.38
C LYS A 248 19.42 3.65 21.10
N LYS A 249 19.84 3.70 22.36
CA LYS A 249 19.86 4.94 23.17
C LYS A 249 21.07 5.78 22.79
N GLY A 250 20.84 6.97 22.23
CA GLY A 250 21.91 7.90 21.83
C GLY A 250 21.46 8.84 20.73
N ASP A 251 22.12 9.99 20.65
CA ASP A 251 21.88 11.00 19.61
C ASP A 251 22.78 10.77 18.38
N SER A 252 22.42 11.37 17.26
CA SER A 252 23.17 11.33 16.00
C SER A 252 23.36 9.92 15.40
N HIS A 253 22.51 8.96 15.77
CA HIS A 253 22.53 7.61 15.20
C HIS A 253 22.15 7.62 13.71
N THR A 254 22.81 6.79 12.90
CA THR A 254 22.47 6.61 11.48
C THR A 254 22.05 5.17 11.21
N TYR A 255 20.93 4.97 10.51
CA TYR A 255 20.41 3.67 10.09
C TYR A 255 20.37 3.66 8.55
N LYS A 256 21.31 2.94 7.91
CA LYS A 256 21.53 3.05 6.45
C LYS A 256 21.78 1.72 5.75
N SER A 257 21.64 1.71 4.42
CA SER A 257 22.00 0.57 3.57
C SER A 257 23.52 0.48 3.31
N TYR A 258 24.08 -0.73 3.25
CA TYR A 258 25.44 -0.99 2.72
C TYR A 258 25.45 -2.05 1.61
N GLY A 259 26.55 -2.16 0.87
CA GLY A 259 26.70 -3.12 -0.23
C GLY A 259 26.04 -2.67 -1.55
N LYS A 260 25.91 -3.60 -2.50
CA LYS A 260 25.32 -3.36 -3.84
C LYS A 260 23.97 -4.08 -3.94
N GLY A 261 22.99 -3.50 -4.65
CA GLY A 261 21.75 -4.21 -5.00
C GLY A 261 20.47 -3.41 -4.73
N ALA A 262 19.44 -4.10 -4.23
CA ALA A 262 18.20 -3.45 -3.76
C ALA A 262 18.38 -2.95 -2.32
N LYS A 263 17.62 -1.91 -1.93
CA LYS A 263 17.56 -1.45 -0.54
C LYS A 263 17.19 -2.61 0.40
N PRO A 264 17.79 -2.71 1.61
CA PRO A 264 17.42 -3.71 2.61
C PRO A 264 15.92 -3.61 2.91
N LEU A 265 15.20 -4.73 2.78
CA LEU A 265 13.75 -4.78 2.89
C LEU A 265 13.31 -5.26 4.27
N PHE A 266 12.61 -4.41 5.02
CA PHE A 266 11.96 -4.75 6.28
C PHE A 266 10.48 -5.02 6.03
N LEU A 267 10.02 -6.21 6.42
CA LEU A 267 8.62 -6.63 6.32
C LEU A 267 7.95 -6.63 7.70
N GLY A 268 6.84 -5.92 7.82
CA GLY A 268 5.95 -5.97 8.98
C GLY A 268 5.01 -7.17 9.02
N SER A 269 5.24 -8.14 8.12
CA SER A 269 4.46 -9.36 7.96
C SER A 269 5.28 -10.62 8.27
N ILE A 270 4.62 -11.63 8.83
CA ILE A 270 5.11 -13.00 8.94
C ILE A 270 4.56 -13.84 7.79
N LYS A 271 5.27 -14.91 7.40
CA LYS A 271 4.69 -15.95 6.55
C LYS A 271 3.68 -16.75 7.38
N ILE A 272 2.56 -17.13 6.77
CA ILE A 272 1.61 -18.06 7.37
C ILE A 272 1.75 -19.39 6.64
N ASN A 273 2.21 -20.40 7.38
CA ASN A 273 2.44 -21.76 6.91
C ASN A 273 1.34 -22.70 7.43
N ASN A 274 1.47 -24.00 7.19
CA ASN A 274 0.65 -25.06 7.81
C ASN A 274 -0.86 -24.91 7.55
N TRP A 275 -1.23 -24.37 6.40
CA TRP A 275 -2.61 -24.33 5.92
C TRP A 275 -3.15 -25.75 5.71
N LYS A 276 -4.37 -25.99 6.18
CA LYS A 276 -5.16 -27.19 5.91
C LYS A 276 -6.58 -26.79 5.49
N LYS A 277 -7.35 -27.69 4.87
CA LYS A 277 -8.80 -27.48 4.71
C LYS A 277 -9.43 -27.32 6.11
N THR A 278 -10.38 -26.41 6.27
CA THR A 278 -11.02 -26.22 7.57
C THR A 278 -11.93 -27.40 7.92
N THR A 279 -11.96 -27.77 9.20
CA THR A 279 -12.92 -28.74 9.75
C THR A 279 -14.04 -28.06 10.53
N ASN A 280 -14.08 -26.72 10.54
CA ASN A 280 -15.07 -25.96 11.29
C ASN A 280 -16.48 -26.16 10.72
N GLY A 281 -17.39 -26.69 11.53
CA GLY A 281 -18.75 -27.07 11.13
C GLY A 281 -19.58 -25.93 10.51
N LYS A 282 -19.27 -24.66 10.81
CA LYS A 282 -19.89 -23.49 10.17
C LYS A 282 -19.66 -23.43 8.65
N PHE A 283 -18.65 -24.13 8.15
CA PHE A 283 -18.26 -24.16 6.74
C PHE A 283 -18.56 -25.49 6.04
N LYS A 284 -19.44 -26.36 6.59
CA LYS A 284 -19.87 -27.62 5.94
C LYS A 284 -20.33 -27.42 4.47
N LYS A 285 -21.02 -26.32 4.16
CA LYS A 285 -21.46 -25.96 2.79
C LYS A 285 -20.41 -25.17 1.96
N ARG A 286 -19.19 -24.95 2.49
CA ARG A 286 -18.14 -24.10 1.90
C ARG A 286 -16.78 -24.83 1.88
N SER A 287 -16.72 -26.00 1.23
CA SER A 287 -15.58 -26.95 1.21
C SER A 287 -14.22 -26.45 0.68
N LYS A 288 -14.13 -25.18 0.24
CA LYS A 288 -12.93 -24.53 -0.29
C LYS A 288 -12.18 -23.65 0.73
N ILE A 289 -12.70 -23.49 1.95
CA ILE A 289 -12.06 -22.69 3.01
C ILE A 289 -10.91 -23.46 3.67
N TYR A 290 -9.80 -22.75 3.91
CA TYR A 290 -8.62 -23.25 4.61
C TYR A 290 -8.47 -22.57 5.97
N GLU A 291 -7.84 -23.25 6.92
CA GLU A 291 -7.42 -22.69 8.21
C GLU A 291 -5.93 -22.91 8.47
N ALA A 292 -5.32 -22.03 9.27
CA ALA A 292 -3.99 -22.21 9.84
C ALA A 292 -3.97 -21.73 11.31
N GLN A 293 -3.25 -22.45 12.17
CA GLN A 293 -3.02 -22.05 13.55
C GLN A 293 -1.85 -21.07 13.61
N ILE A 294 -2.03 -19.89 14.22
CA ILE A 294 -0.96 -18.92 14.40
C ILE A 294 -0.30 -19.13 15.75
N ASN A 295 1.03 -19.32 15.76
CA ASN A 295 1.83 -19.26 16.97
C ASN A 295 1.94 -17.79 17.42
N THR A 296 1.46 -17.47 18.62
CA THR A 296 1.45 -16.12 19.20
C THR A 296 2.85 -15.56 19.49
N ASP A 297 3.90 -16.40 19.55
CA ASP A 297 5.29 -15.94 19.62
C ASP A 297 5.81 -15.38 18.29
N SER A 298 5.22 -15.78 17.16
CA SER A 298 5.52 -15.17 15.85
C SER A 298 4.84 -13.81 15.64
N LEU A 299 3.85 -13.46 16.47
CA LEU A 299 3.17 -12.17 16.42
C LEU A 299 4.02 -11.08 17.08
N ALA A 300 3.92 -9.86 16.55
CA ALA A 300 4.60 -8.71 17.11
C ALA A 300 4.07 -8.38 18.51
N LYS A 301 4.97 -8.08 19.45
CA LYS A 301 4.66 -7.75 20.84
C LYS A 301 5.25 -6.40 21.21
N THR A 302 4.50 -5.54 21.89
CA THR A 302 4.94 -4.19 22.32
C THR A 302 4.61 -3.95 23.79
N GLY A 303 5.43 -3.15 24.48
CA GLY A 303 5.32 -2.91 25.92
C GLY A 303 6.44 -3.61 26.71
N THR A 304 6.38 -3.53 28.03
CA THR A 304 7.35 -4.21 28.91
C THR A 304 7.04 -5.71 28.99
N LYS A 305 8.00 -6.55 29.43
CA LYS A 305 7.74 -8.00 29.61
C LYS A 305 6.54 -8.30 30.53
N ARG A 306 6.23 -7.43 31.49
CA ARG A 306 5.08 -7.56 32.42
C ARG A 306 3.75 -7.03 31.84
N LYS A 307 3.77 -6.25 30.75
CA LYS A 307 2.59 -5.64 30.10
C LYS A 307 2.74 -5.70 28.57
N GLN A 308 2.92 -6.90 28.01
CA GLN A 308 3.05 -7.08 26.56
C GLN A 308 1.67 -7.08 25.87
N LYS A 309 1.46 -6.13 24.96
CA LYS A 309 0.38 -6.15 23.98
C LYS A 309 0.82 -6.94 22.75
N ILE A 310 0.15 -8.05 22.47
CA ILE A 310 0.28 -8.81 21.22
C ILE A 310 -0.53 -8.11 20.13
N HIS A 311 0.03 -8.01 18.92
CA HIS A 311 -0.65 -7.44 17.74
C HIS A 311 -1.17 -8.56 16.84
N PRO A 312 -2.51 -8.72 16.70
CA PRO A 312 -3.10 -9.76 15.86
C PRO A 312 -2.84 -9.48 14.37
N ILE A 313 -3.16 -10.45 13.50
CA ILE A 313 -3.10 -10.25 12.06
C ILE A 313 -4.09 -9.15 11.63
N LYS A 314 -3.58 -8.00 11.19
CA LYS A 314 -4.38 -6.82 10.75
C LYS A 314 -4.74 -6.88 9.26
N TYR A 315 -3.84 -7.42 8.43
CA TYR A 315 -4.01 -7.56 6.99
C TYR A 315 -3.42 -8.89 6.51
N LEU A 316 -4.09 -9.56 5.57
CA LEU A 316 -3.58 -10.75 4.87
C LEU A 316 -3.14 -10.39 3.43
N PHE A 317 -2.03 -10.96 2.99
CA PHE A 317 -1.49 -10.80 1.64
C PHE A 317 -1.26 -12.17 0.97
N LEU A 318 -1.70 -12.30 -0.28
CA LEU A 318 -1.43 -13.43 -1.16
C LEU A 318 -0.53 -12.93 -2.30
N ASN A 319 0.69 -13.48 -2.42
CA ASN A 319 1.66 -13.07 -3.46
C ASN A 319 1.85 -11.52 -3.57
N GLY A 320 1.74 -10.81 -2.44
CA GLY A 320 1.86 -9.34 -2.39
C GLY A 320 0.59 -8.54 -2.73
N LYS A 321 -0.52 -9.18 -3.12
CA LYS A 321 -1.86 -8.57 -3.21
C LYS A 321 -2.58 -8.70 -1.87
N MET A 322 -3.20 -7.62 -1.39
CA MET A 322 -4.00 -7.61 -0.16
C MET A 322 -5.33 -8.37 -0.37
N MET A 323 -5.69 -9.22 0.59
CA MET A 323 -6.94 -9.99 0.65
C MET A 323 -8.00 -9.28 1.52
N THR A 324 -9.27 -9.61 1.34
CA THR A 324 -10.44 -8.92 1.92
C THR A 324 -10.83 -9.52 3.28
N LYS A 325 -11.02 -8.71 4.33
CA LYS A 325 -11.67 -9.20 5.57
C LYS A 325 -13.09 -9.62 5.22
N ALA A 326 -13.50 -10.82 5.64
CA ALA A 326 -14.85 -11.37 5.44
C ALA A 326 -15.94 -10.32 5.71
N ARG A 327 -16.79 -10.02 4.71
CA ARG A 327 -17.65 -8.83 4.71
C ARG A 327 -18.96 -8.94 3.93
N TYR A 328 -19.95 -8.19 4.38
CA TYR A 328 -21.18 -7.93 3.66
C TYR A 328 -21.31 -6.43 3.29
N PRO A 329 -21.61 -6.08 2.03
CA PRO A 329 -21.73 -6.96 0.86
C PRO A 329 -20.36 -7.41 0.33
N ASN A 330 -20.32 -8.58 -0.32
CA ASN A 330 -19.11 -9.17 -0.90
C ASN A 330 -18.45 -8.33 -2.01
N VAL A 331 -17.12 -8.37 -2.10
CA VAL A 331 -16.32 -7.65 -3.12
C VAL A 331 -15.06 -8.40 -3.55
N SER A 332 -14.69 -8.25 -4.83
CA SER A 332 -13.56 -8.96 -5.47
C SER A 332 -12.15 -8.53 -5.03
N SER A 333 -12.04 -7.43 -4.27
CA SER A 333 -10.79 -6.97 -3.64
C SER A 333 -11.09 -5.86 -2.61
N PRO A 334 -10.14 -5.52 -1.71
CA PRO A 334 -10.31 -4.39 -0.79
C PRO A 334 -10.31 -3.00 -1.47
N LYS A 335 -9.97 -2.91 -2.78
CA LYS A 335 -10.13 -1.67 -3.58
C LYS A 335 -11.48 -1.61 -4.30
N SER A 336 -12.14 -2.76 -4.46
CA SER A 336 -13.48 -2.87 -5.01
C SER A 336 -14.49 -2.46 -3.94
N TYR A 337 -15.56 -1.77 -4.32
CA TYR A 337 -16.60 -1.34 -3.39
C TYR A 337 -17.98 -1.82 -3.84
N LYS A 338 -18.75 -2.26 -2.85
CA LYS A 338 -20.21 -2.39 -2.88
C LYS A 338 -20.69 -1.91 -1.52
N TRP A 339 -21.73 -1.08 -1.51
CA TRP A 339 -22.25 -0.42 -0.33
C TRP A 339 -23.70 -0.84 -0.09
N LEU A 340 -24.07 -0.93 1.17
CA LEU A 340 -25.44 -0.76 1.65
C LEU A 340 -25.69 0.73 1.84
N LYS A 341 -26.96 1.16 1.83
CA LYS A 341 -27.39 2.54 2.14
C LYS A 341 -28.15 2.57 3.47
N ILE A 342 -28.06 3.69 4.19
CA ILE A 342 -28.84 3.91 5.42
C ILE A 342 -30.24 4.42 5.07
N ASP A 343 -31.30 3.69 5.38
CA ASP A 343 -32.68 4.14 5.09
C ASP A 343 -33.17 5.21 6.07
N LYS A 344 -32.96 5.01 7.38
CA LYS A 344 -33.54 5.86 8.43
C LYS A 344 -32.62 6.00 9.65
N LYS A 345 -32.43 7.23 10.13
CA LYS A 345 -31.78 7.53 11.43
C LYS A 345 -32.68 7.07 12.58
N VAL A 346 -32.08 6.42 13.59
CA VAL A 346 -32.78 5.98 14.80
C VAL A 346 -32.22 6.65 16.06
N SER A 347 -30.92 6.91 16.11
CA SER A 347 -30.28 7.78 17.12
C SER A 347 -28.90 8.24 16.62
N SER A 348 -28.13 8.98 17.43
CA SER A 348 -26.72 9.32 17.16
C SER A 348 -25.76 8.13 17.13
N LYS A 349 -26.25 6.91 17.45
CA LYS A 349 -25.48 5.65 17.46
C LYS A 349 -26.15 4.53 16.66
N ALA A 350 -27.33 4.74 16.09
CA ALA A 350 -28.12 3.68 15.47
C ALA A 350 -28.92 4.15 14.24
N PHE A 351 -29.08 3.24 13.29
CA PHE A 351 -29.88 3.44 12.08
C PHE A 351 -30.66 2.17 11.72
N TYR A 352 -31.56 2.28 10.74
CA TYR A 352 -32.25 1.18 10.08
C TYR A 352 -31.89 1.14 8.60
N ASP A 353 -31.81 -0.07 8.05
CA ASP A 353 -31.53 -0.40 6.64
C ASP A 353 -32.40 -1.59 6.22
N LYS A 354 -33.11 -1.44 5.09
CA LYS A 354 -34.04 -2.41 4.51
C LYS A 354 -33.33 -3.53 3.75
N GLU A 355 -32.18 -3.30 3.12
CA GLU A 355 -31.34 -4.39 2.59
C GLU A 355 -30.82 -5.26 3.74
N LEU A 356 -30.39 -4.64 4.85
CA LEU A 356 -29.93 -5.36 6.03
C LEU A 356 -31.06 -6.13 6.74
N HIS A 357 -32.27 -5.57 6.77
CA HIS A 357 -33.49 -6.29 7.19
C HIS A 357 -33.75 -7.51 6.28
N ASN A 358 -33.73 -7.30 4.96
CA ASN A 358 -33.98 -8.33 3.95
C ASN A 358 -32.90 -9.42 3.91
N TYR A 359 -31.71 -9.17 4.48
CA TYR A 359 -30.69 -10.22 4.68
C TYR A 359 -31.07 -11.24 5.77
N LYS A 360 -32.19 -11.02 6.48
CA LYS A 360 -32.88 -11.97 7.38
C LYS A 360 -31.98 -12.67 8.41
N LYS A 361 -30.92 -11.97 8.86
CA LYS A 361 -30.05 -12.45 9.94
C LYS A 361 -30.75 -12.27 11.31
N PRO A 362 -30.52 -13.18 12.28
CA PRO A 362 -31.15 -13.09 13.61
C PRO A 362 -30.63 -11.91 14.43
N SER A 363 -31.31 -11.60 15.53
CA SER A 363 -30.87 -10.62 16.51
C SER A 363 -29.43 -10.88 16.98
N ASN A 364 -28.70 -9.81 17.23
CA ASN A 364 -27.28 -9.78 17.60
C ASN A 364 -26.31 -10.45 16.61
N TYR A 365 -26.74 -10.86 15.41
CA TYR A 365 -25.87 -11.46 14.41
C TYR A 365 -24.61 -10.63 14.12
N TRP A 366 -24.74 -9.32 13.96
CA TRP A 366 -23.61 -8.44 13.66
C TRP A 366 -22.74 -8.04 14.87
N VAL A 367 -23.05 -8.50 16.08
CA VAL A 367 -22.23 -8.16 17.26
C VAL A 367 -20.80 -8.70 17.10
N GLY A 368 -19.83 -7.84 17.43
CA GLY A 368 -18.39 -8.09 17.27
C GLY A 368 -17.84 -7.89 15.85
N ALA A 369 -18.70 -7.61 14.86
CA ALA A 369 -18.29 -7.14 13.54
C ALA A 369 -18.02 -5.62 13.56
N THR A 370 -17.46 -5.10 12.47
CA THR A 370 -17.09 -3.68 12.33
C THR A 370 -17.93 -3.02 11.24
N PHE A 371 -18.75 -2.04 11.62
CA PHE A 371 -19.36 -1.09 10.68
C PHE A 371 -18.24 -0.25 10.04
N ARG A 372 -18.32 -0.04 8.74
CA ARG A 372 -17.40 0.81 7.97
C ARG A 372 -18.20 1.60 6.93
N GLY A 373 -18.35 2.90 7.13
CA GLY A 373 -19.18 3.72 6.24
C GLY A 373 -18.74 5.16 6.17
N ARG A 374 -19.29 5.88 5.18
CA ARG A 374 -19.16 7.33 5.08
C ARG A 374 -20.00 7.94 6.21
N THR A 375 -19.49 8.99 6.88
CA THR A 375 -20.20 9.59 8.04
C THR A 375 -20.21 11.11 8.04
N TYR A 376 -19.27 11.75 7.33
CA TYR A 376 -19.44 13.12 6.84
C TYR A 376 -18.72 13.33 5.50
N SER A 377 -18.93 14.47 4.85
CA SER A 377 -18.50 14.75 3.47
C SER A 377 -17.01 14.46 3.26
N TRP A 378 -16.19 14.91 4.22
CA TRP A 378 -14.74 14.74 4.30
C TRP A 378 -14.26 13.47 5.05
N GLN A 379 -15.12 12.55 5.51
CA GLN A 379 -14.70 11.39 6.34
C GLN A 379 -15.48 10.09 6.13
N TYR A 380 -14.76 8.97 6.26
CA TYR A 380 -15.33 7.70 6.69
C TYR A 380 -15.03 7.44 8.17
N SER A 381 -15.85 6.60 8.81
CA SER A 381 -15.59 6.08 10.16
C SER A 381 -15.76 4.57 10.21
N ALA A 382 -15.10 3.94 11.17
CA ALA A 382 -15.24 2.51 11.45
C ALA A 382 -15.50 2.29 12.94
N ARG A 383 -16.55 1.54 13.30
CA ARG A 383 -16.96 1.32 14.68
C ARG A 383 -17.34 -0.14 14.94
N PRO A 384 -17.03 -0.70 16.12
CA PRO A 384 -17.60 -1.96 16.58
C PRO A 384 -19.14 -1.89 16.64
N ILE A 385 -19.80 -2.98 16.25
CA ILE A 385 -21.26 -3.11 16.33
C ILE A 385 -21.62 -3.72 17.71
N LYS A 386 -22.47 -2.99 18.46
CA LYS A 386 -22.90 -3.36 19.82
C LYS A 386 -24.21 -4.16 19.84
N ALA A 387 -25.14 -3.87 18.93
CA ALA A 387 -26.41 -4.59 18.83
C ALA A 387 -26.94 -4.56 17.39
N TYR A 388 -27.80 -5.54 17.07
CA TYR A 388 -28.51 -5.61 15.80
C TYR A 388 -29.85 -6.34 15.99
N SER A 389 -30.91 -5.89 15.33
CA SER A 389 -32.18 -6.61 15.21
C SER A 389 -32.95 -6.13 13.98
N ALA A 390 -33.42 -7.06 13.13
CA ALA A 390 -34.35 -6.80 12.02
C ALA A 390 -34.04 -5.53 11.18
N GLY A 391 -32.79 -5.36 10.73
CA GLY A 391 -32.34 -4.18 9.97
C GLY A 391 -31.90 -2.96 10.79
N LYS A 392 -32.27 -2.87 12.08
CA LYS A 392 -31.74 -1.84 13.00
C LYS A 392 -30.35 -2.26 13.49
N LEU A 393 -29.36 -1.40 13.27
CA LEU A 393 -27.95 -1.61 13.62
C LEU A 393 -27.48 -0.51 14.58
N THR A 394 -26.82 -0.90 15.68
CA THR A 394 -26.36 0.01 16.74
C THR A 394 -24.84 -0.12 16.95
N LEU A 395 -24.13 0.99 16.85
CA LEU A 395 -22.69 1.11 17.10
C LEU A 395 -22.37 1.16 18.59
N SER A 396 -21.14 0.79 18.98
CA SER A 396 -20.68 0.88 20.38
C SER A 396 -20.62 2.32 20.90
N GLU A 397 -20.26 3.25 20.03
CA GLU A 397 -20.06 4.67 20.30
C GLU A 397 -20.73 5.52 19.21
N GLY A 398 -20.95 6.80 19.50
CA GLY A 398 -21.36 7.75 18.47
C GLY A 398 -20.24 8.06 17.49
N VAL A 399 -20.62 8.69 16.39
CA VAL A 399 -19.73 9.31 15.40
C VAL A 399 -20.27 10.73 15.14
N PRO A 400 -19.42 11.77 15.04
CA PRO A 400 -19.88 13.11 14.70
C PRO A 400 -20.72 13.11 13.41
N PHE A 401 -21.81 13.88 13.42
CA PHE A 401 -22.76 14.04 12.31
C PHE A 401 -23.52 12.77 11.87
N PHE A 402 -23.25 11.60 12.46
CA PHE A 402 -23.86 10.33 12.08
C PHE A 402 -25.24 10.09 12.72
N PRO A 403 -26.14 9.29 12.11
CA PRO A 403 -26.16 8.85 10.70
C PRO A 403 -26.95 9.80 9.80
N TYR A 404 -26.65 9.76 8.49
CA TYR A 404 -27.45 10.38 7.42
C TYR A 404 -28.10 9.31 6.54
N LYS A 405 -29.27 9.65 5.97
CA LYS A 405 -29.99 8.81 5.00
C LYS A 405 -29.24 8.73 3.67
N ASP A 406 -29.24 7.55 3.06
CA ASP A 406 -28.64 7.16 1.77
C ASP A 406 -27.10 7.10 1.72
N TRP A 407 -26.42 7.21 2.87
CA TRP A 407 -24.96 7.17 2.95
C TRP A 407 -24.43 5.73 2.93
N GLY A 408 -23.32 5.53 2.21
CA GLY A 408 -22.76 4.21 1.89
C GLY A 408 -21.97 3.57 3.04
N TYR A 409 -22.28 2.31 3.35
CA TYR A 409 -21.53 1.53 4.35
C TYR A 409 -21.40 0.04 4.00
N TYR A 410 -20.53 -0.67 4.70
CA TYR A 410 -20.44 -2.13 4.73
C TYR A 410 -20.10 -2.62 6.14
N ILE A 411 -20.21 -3.93 6.36
CA ILE A 411 -19.85 -4.58 7.61
C ILE A 411 -18.76 -5.62 7.32
N ASP A 412 -17.63 -5.58 8.02
CA ASP A 412 -16.60 -6.62 7.93
C ASP A 412 -16.25 -7.24 9.28
N ASN A 413 -15.27 -8.15 9.28
CA ASN A 413 -14.74 -8.78 10.48
C ASN A 413 -15.78 -9.70 11.16
N LYS A 414 -16.47 -10.53 10.35
CA LYS A 414 -17.39 -11.58 10.81
C LYS A 414 -17.01 -12.93 10.20
N LEU A 415 -16.95 -13.99 11.00
CA LEU A 415 -16.51 -15.33 10.54
C LEU A 415 -17.56 -15.97 9.60
N GLU A 416 -18.84 -15.75 9.90
CA GLU A 416 -19.97 -16.35 9.19
C GLU A 416 -20.14 -15.78 7.77
N GLU A 417 -19.64 -14.56 7.53
CA GLU A 417 -19.57 -13.90 6.22
C GLU A 417 -18.30 -14.27 5.44
N LEU A 418 -17.48 -15.23 5.90
CA LEU A 418 -16.37 -15.77 5.09
C LEU A 418 -16.95 -16.66 3.98
N ASP A 419 -17.29 -16.07 2.84
CA ASP A 419 -18.04 -16.77 1.79
C ASP A 419 -17.68 -16.42 0.35
N TYR A 420 -16.84 -15.42 0.13
CA TYR A 420 -16.38 -15.02 -1.20
C TYR A 420 -14.88 -15.36 -1.45
N PRO A 421 -14.49 -15.80 -2.66
CA PRO A 421 -13.09 -16.08 -2.96
C PRO A 421 -12.18 -14.85 -2.85
N GLY A 422 -11.12 -14.96 -2.06
CA GLY A 422 -10.21 -13.86 -1.70
C GLY A 422 -10.47 -13.26 -0.32
N GLU A 423 -11.41 -13.80 0.45
CA GLU A 423 -11.72 -13.35 1.81
C GLU A 423 -10.96 -14.10 2.91
N TRP A 424 -10.77 -13.44 4.06
CA TRP A 424 -10.15 -14.02 5.27
C TRP A 424 -10.75 -13.50 6.57
N PHE A 425 -10.56 -14.26 7.65
CA PHE A 425 -10.92 -13.87 9.01
C PHE A 425 -9.84 -14.37 10.00
N PHE A 426 -9.48 -13.56 11.00
CA PHE A 426 -8.60 -13.99 12.09
C PHE A 426 -9.34 -14.03 13.42
N ASP A 427 -9.53 -15.24 13.95
CA ASP A 427 -10.12 -15.46 15.25
C ASP A 427 -9.08 -15.18 16.35
N LYS A 428 -9.25 -14.02 16.99
CA LYS A 428 -8.40 -13.56 18.11
C LYS A 428 -8.55 -14.41 19.38
N LYS A 429 -9.60 -15.24 19.51
CA LYS A 429 -9.79 -16.14 20.66
C LYS A 429 -9.02 -17.45 20.49
N THR A 430 -9.17 -18.11 19.34
CA THR A 430 -8.48 -19.38 19.05
C THR A 430 -7.11 -19.22 18.39
N ASN A 431 -6.71 -17.99 18.03
CA ASN A 431 -5.52 -17.68 17.22
C ASN A 431 -5.48 -18.40 15.86
N LYS A 432 -6.64 -18.77 15.31
CA LYS A 432 -6.77 -19.33 13.97
C LYS A 432 -7.01 -18.24 12.93
N ILE A 433 -6.34 -18.35 11.79
CA ILE A 433 -6.74 -17.64 10.58
C ILE A 433 -7.52 -18.60 9.67
N TYR A 434 -8.59 -18.09 9.07
CA TYR A 434 -9.40 -18.75 8.05
C TYR A 434 -9.28 -17.94 6.75
N PHE A 435 -9.21 -18.63 5.61
CA PHE A 435 -9.02 -18.02 4.29
C PHE A 435 -9.82 -18.79 3.23
N TYR A 436 -10.61 -18.07 2.43
CA TYR A 436 -11.17 -18.58 1.19
C TYR A 436 -10.22 -18.17 0.05
N PRO A 437 -9.34 -19.08 -0.44
CA PRO A 437 -8.49 -18.78 -1.59
C PRO A 437 -9.28 -18.40 -2.85
N PRO A 438 -8.77 -17.48 -3.68
CA PRO A 438 -9.23 -17.30 -5.06
C PRO A 438 -9.15 -18.61 -5.86
N SER A 439 -9.95 -18.72 -6.94
CA SER A 439 -9.95 -19.92 -7.78
C SER A 439 -8.54 -20.28 -8.30
N GLY A 440 -8.21 -21.57 -8.31
CA GLY A 440 -6.89 -22.09 -8.68
C GLY A 440 -5.77 -21.90 -7.64
N VAL A 441 -5.99 -21.15 -6.56
CA VAL A 441 -4.97 -20.93 -5.52
C VAL A 441 -5.01 -22.06 -4.49
N ASN A 442 -3.90 -22.75 -4.28
CA ASN A 442 -3.71 -23.66 -3.15
C ASN A 442 -2.87 -22.99 -2.05
N PRO A 443 -3.44 -22.67 -0.87
CA PRO A 443 -2.72 -22.09 0.26
C PRO A 443 -1.50 -22.89 0.73
N THR A 444 -1.45 -24.22 0.55
CA THR A 444 -0.31 -25.04 0.98
C THR A 444 0.92 -24.89 0.08
N LYS A 445 0.75 -24.37 -1.14
CA LYS A 445 1.81 -24.18 -2.15
C LYS A 445 2.08 -22.69 -2.47
N THR A 446 1.44 -21.74 -1.78
CA THR A 446 1.48 -20.31 -2.14
C THR A 446 1.97 -19.44 -0.99
N SER A 447 2.74 -18.39 -1.27
CA SER A 447 3.25 -17.48 -0.24
C SER A 447 2.14 -16.55 0.27
N ILE A 448 1.61 -16.87 1.45
CA ILE A 448 0.64 -16.05 2.18
C ILE A 448 1.34 -15.39 3.38
N GLU A 449 1.09 -14.09 3.58
CA GLU A 449 1.69 -13.29 4.66
C GLU A 449 0.66 -12.54 5.49
N GLY A 450 0.79 -12.58 6.82
CA GLY A 450 -0.03 -11.81 7.76
C GLY A 450 0.73 -10.63 8.36
N VAL A 451 0.17 -9.43 8.27
CA VAL A 451 0.71 -8.20 8.88
C VAL A 451 0.42 -8.18 10.38
N THR A 452 1.47 -8.06 11.18
CA THR A 452 1.38 -8.01 12.66
C THR A 452 2.20 -6.87 13.26
N TYR A 453 3.36 -6.50 12.69
CA TYR A 453 4.18 -5.43 13.27
C TYR A 453 3.54 -4.05 13.04
N PRO A 454 3.36 -3.22 14.09
CA PRO A 454 2.75 -1.90 13.96
C PRO A 454 3.72 -0.84 13.41
N VAL A 455 5.03 -1.04 13.51
CA VAL A 455 6.05 -0.04 13.13
C VAL A 455 7.29 -0.67 12.52
N GLY A 456 7.87 -0.03 11.50
CA GLY A 456 9.13 -0.46 10.87
C GLY A 456 10.36 0.00 11.65
N ILE A 457 10.49 1.32 11.84
CA ILE A 457 11.48 1.93 12.74
C ILE A 457 10.82 3.05 13.57
N SER A 458 11.12 3.08 14.86
CA SER A 458 10.53 3.99 15.84
C SER A 458 11.63 4.76 16.57
N VAL A 459 11.88 6.02 16.18
CA VAL A 459 12.87 6.89 16.84
C VAL A 459 12.17 7.66 17.95
N LEU A 460 12.42 7.30 19.20
CA LEU A 460 11.81 7.96 20.37
C LEU A 460 12.88 8.74 21.12
N PHE A 461 12.66 10.04 21.34
CA PHE A 461 13.49 10.95 22.16
C PHE A 461 14.95 11.20 21.69
N ASN A 462 15.51 10.37 20.80
CA ASN A 462 16.85 10.56 20.22
C ASN A 462 16.87 11.72 19.21
N LYS A 463 17.84 12.62 19.31
CA LYS A 463 18.05 13.78 18.42
C LYS A 463 18.95 13.42 17.23
N LYS A 464 18.91 14.24 16.17
CA LYS A 464 19.86 14.21 15.03
C LYS A 464 19.95 12.86 14.29
N THR A 465 18.93 12.00 14.41
CA THR A 465 18.95 10.64 13.85
C THR A 465 18.83 10.66 12.31
N LYS A 466 19.53 9.77 11.60
CA LYS A 466 19.42 9.61 10.15
C LYS A 466 18.84 8.23 9.79
N ILE A 467 17.90 8.20 8.85
CA ILE A 467 17.28 6.97 8.31
C ILE A 467 17.39 7.04 6.79
N GLU A 468 18.32 6.28 6.21
CA GLU A 468 18.83 6.51 4.85
C GLU A 468 18.73 5.25 3.98
N GLY A 469 18.00 5.33 2.85
CA GLY A 469 18.08 4.30 1.82
C GLY A 469 17.51 2.92 2.20
N LEU A 470 16.67 2.83 3.22
CA LEU A 470 16.02 1.57 3.65
C LEU A 470 14.70 1.34 2.86
N ALA A 471 14.19 0.12 2.89
CA ALA A 471 12.86 -0.20 2.38
C ALA A 471 11.95 -0.82 3.47
N PHE A 472 10.76 -0.27 3.69
CA PHE A 472 9.79 -0.74 4.67
C PHE A 472 8.48 -1.14 3.98
N LYS A 473 7.96 -2.33 4.27
CA LYS A 473 6.75 -2.84 3.62
C LYS A 473 5.83 -3.65 4.55
N ASN A 474 4.52 -3.58 4.30
CA ASN A 474 3.49 -4.42 4.94
C ASN A 474 3.42 -4.21 6.49
N TYR A 475 3.20 -2.98 6.97
CA TYR A 475 3.09 -2.67 8.41
C TYR A 475 1.68 -2.24 8.86
N GLY A 476 1.32 -2.63 10.09
CA GLY A 476 -0.01 -2.38 10.68
C GLY A 476 -0.27 -0.94 11.15
N GLY A 477 0.76 -0.11 11.18
CA GLY A 477 0.73 1.30 11.61
C GLY A 477 1.65 2.16 10.73
N SER A 478 2.56 2.91 11.34
CA SER A 478 3.51 3.79 10.63
C SER A 478 4.76 3.04 10.20
N CYS A 479 5.18 3.12 8.94
CA CYS A 479 6.43 2.45 8.53
C CYS A 479 7.69 3.13 9.12
N ILE A 480 7.73 4.46 9.18
CA ILE A 480 8.76 5.24 9.87
C ILE A 480 8.09 6.18 10.90
N PHE A 481 8.57 6.16 12.15
CA PHE A 481 7.95 6.88 13.28
C PHE A 481 8.96 7.59 14.19
N PRO A 482 9.42 8.82 13.87
CA PRO A 482 10.05 9.69 14.86
C PRO A 482 9.02 10.36 15.78
N ASN A 483 9.25 10.33 17.09
CA ASN A 483 8.46 11.07 18.07
C ASN A 483 9.39 11.71 19.12
N GLN A 484 9.27 13.03 19.31
CA GLN A 484 10.18 13.84 20.13
C GLN A 484 11.65 13.66 19.71
N ALA A 485 11.87 13.48 18.40
CA ALA A 485 13.16 13.18 17.79
C ALA A 485 13.54 14.30 16.80
N PRO A 486 13.99 15.47 17.30
CA PRO A 486 14.27 16.66 16.49
C PRO A 486 15.58 16.52 15.69
N TYR A 487 15.71 17.31 14.62
CA TYR A 487 16.80 17.25 13.64
C TYR A 487 16.95 15.88 12.95
N THR A 488 15.91 15.05 12.95
CA THR A 488 15.91 13.74 12.30
C THR A 488 15.82 13.89 10.79
N THR A 489 16.74 13.25 10.07
CA THR A 489 16.75 13.16 8.60
C THR A 489 16.17 11.81 8.16
N ILE A 490 15.11 11.83 7.38
CA ILE A 490 14.51 10.65 6.74
C ILE A 490 14.69 10.80 5.24
N SER A 491 15.72 10.15 4.67
CA SER A 491 16.14 10.37 3.30
C SER A 491 16.15 9.10 2.43
N SER A 492 15.73 9.25 1.17
CA SER A 492 15.89 8.22 0.14
C SER A 492 15.24 6.85 0.48
N ASN A 493 14.25 6.77 1.36
CA ASN A 493 13.63 5.49 1.74
C ASN A 493 12.58 5.04 0.71
N SER A 494 12.18 3.76 0.79
CA SER A 494 11.08 3.19 0.00
C SER A 494 10.05 2.60 0.95
N VAL A 495 8.82 3.11 0.96
CA VAL A 495 7.79 2.79 1.95
C VAL A 495 6.54 2.29 1.22
N GLN A 496 6.03 1.10 1.56
CA GLN A 496 4.90 0.50 0.86
C GLN A 496 3.91 -0.22 1.80
N ASN A 497 2.60 -0.16 1.55
CA ASN A 497 1.60 -0.99 2.25
C ASN A 497 1.63 -0.77 3.79
N CYS A 498 1.52 0.48 4.23
CA CYS A 498 1.55 0.91 5.63
C CYS A 498 0.24 1.64 5.97
N THR A 499 -0.17 1.72 7.25
CA THR A 499 -1.31 2.59 7.60
C THR A 499 -0.93 4.07 7.45
N SER A 500 0.23 4.47 7.96
CA SER A 500 0.92 5.71 7.56
C SER A 500 2.28 5.39 6.96
N GLY A 501 2.71 6.15 5.95
CA GLY A 501 4.06 6.00 5.39
C GLY A 501 5.11 6.47 6.40
N ILE A 502 5.07 7.77 6.70
CA ILE A 502 5.88 8.41 7.73
C ILE A 502 4.92 9.14 8.69
N THR A 503 5.08 8.97 10.00
CA THR A 503 4.36 9.77 11.01
C THR A 503 5.37 10.37 11.96
N ALA A 504 5.48 11.70 11.99
CA ALA A 504 6.51 12.42 12.73
C ALA A 504 5.87 13.39 13.74
N PHE A 505 6.01 13.11 15.04
CA PHE A 505 5.41 13.94 16.10
C PHE A 505 6.47 14.72 16.89
N LYS A 506 6.18 16.01 17.17
CA LYS A 506 7.15 16.95 17.77
C LYS A 506 8.50 16.90 17.01
N ALA A 507 8.36 17.00 15.68
CA ALA A 507 9.35 16.71 14.66
C ALA A 507 10.24 17.93 14.33
N ASP A 508 10.68 18.64 15.37
CA ASP A 508 11.27 19.96 15.22
C ASP A 508 12.55 19.94 14.39
N ASN A 509 12.60 20.78 13.35
CA ASN A 509 13.69 20.87 12.37
C ASN A 509 14.03 19.54 11.67
N ASN A 510 13.06 18.63 11.53
CA ASN A 510 13.25 17.37 10.80
C ASN A 510 13.26 17.58 9.27
N ILE A 511 14.01 16.74 8.57
CA ILE A 511 14.15 16.76 7.11
C ILE A 511 13.60 15.45 6.55
N ILE A 512 12.49 15.50 5.83
CA ILE A 512 11.85 14.35 5.19
C ILE A 512 11.99 14.51 3.68
N THR A 513 12.98 13.85 3.08
CA THR A 513 13.38 14.15 1.70
C THR A 513 13.60 12.95 0.78
N ASN A 514 13.21 13.08 -0.49
CA ASN A 514 13.45 12.09 -1.56
C ASN A 514 12.93 10.67 -1.24
N ASN A 515 11.91 10.53 -0.39
CA ASN A 515 11.31 9.23 -0.06
C ASN A 515 10.24 8.85 -1.09
N SER A 516 10.16 7.57 -1.43
CA SER A 516 9.06 7.00 -2.22
C SER A 516 8.08 6.31 -1.27
N ILE A 517 6.84 6.79 -1.21
CA ILE A 517 5.76 6.32 -0.32
C ILE A 517 4.59 5.86 -1.19
N LYS A 518 4.21 4.58 -1.09
CA LYS A 518 3.17 4.00 -1.95
C LYS A 518 2.13 3.17 -1.19
N ASN A 519 0.85 3.30 -1.56
CA ASN A 519 -0.23 2.43 -1.08
C ASN A 519 -0.39 2.53 0.45
N SER A 520 -0.36 3.77 0.98
CA SER A 520 -0.65 4.08 2.39
C SER A 520 -2.15 4.02 2.64
N TYR A 521 -2.59 3.49 3.79
CA TYR A 521 -4.02 3.29 4.07
C TYR A 521 -4.71 4.52 4.68
N LEU A 522 -3.97 5.43 5.32
CA LEU A 522 -4.49 6.65 5.95
C LEU A 522 -3.68 7.90 5.58
N ASN A 523 -2.36 7.90 5.76
CA ASN A 523 -1.51 9.07 5.46
C ASN A 523 -0.24 8.70 4.67
N GLY A 524 0.18 9.54 3.73
CA GLY A 524 1.52 9.45 3.13
C GLY A 524 2.57 9.90 4.14
N ILE A 525 2.51 11.18 4.52
CA ILE A 525 3.25 11.80 5.63
C ILE A 525 2.24 12.43 6.59
N LEU A 526 2.41 12.19 7.89
CA LEU A 526 1.71 12.90 8.98
C LEU A 526 2.76 13.62 9.84
N ILE A 527 2.60 14.91 10.13
CA ILE A 527 3.60 15.69 10.89
C ILE A 527 3.02 16.66 11.94
N SER A 528 3.70 16.80 13.08
CA SER A 528 3.57 17.93 14.02
C SER A 528 4.94 18.41 14.50
N GLY A 529 5.08 19.68 14.86
CA GLY A 529 6.36 20.31 15.25
C GLY A 529 6.63 21.61 14.47
N LYS A 530 7.80 22.21 14.67
CA LYS A 530 8.23 23.45 14.00
C LYS A 530 9.42 23.27 13.06
N GLY A 531 9.52 24.10 12.01
CA GLY A 531 10.73 24.25 11.19
C GLY A 531 11.08 23.06 10.28
N ALA A 532 10.19 22.07 10.12
CA ALA A 532 10.48 20.86 9.35
C ALA A 532 10.37 21.09 7.83
N SER A 533 11.24 20.40 7.09
CA SER A 533 11.30 20.44 5.62
C SER A 533 10.84 19.11 5.03
N ILE A 534 9.87 19.16 4.11
CA ILE A 534 9.30 18.01 3.41
C ILE A 534 9.50 18.23 1.92
N SER A 535 10.49 17.58 1.32
CA SER A 535 10.92 17.90 -0.05
C SER A 535 11.24 16.72 -0.97
N GLY A 536 10.86 16.82 -2.25
CA GLY A 536 11.21 15.82 -3.27
C GLY A 536 10.60 14.43 -3.05
N ASN A 537 9.62 14.28 -2.15
CA ASN A 537 9.00 12.99 -1.87
C ASN A 537 7.98 12.63 -2.96
N SER A 538 7.87 11.34 -3.28
CA SER A 538 6.85 10.80 -4.19
C SER A 538 5.83 10.01 -3.37
N ILE A 539 4.61 10.53 -3.26
CA ILE A 539 3.52 10.00 -2.43
C ILE A 539 2.39 9.55 -3.36
N VAL A 540 2.12 8.25 -3.43
CA VAL A 540 1.20 7.67 -4.43
C VAL A 540 0.26 6.64 -3.81
N ASP A 541 -0.99 6.61 -4.25
CA ASP A 541 -2.03 5.66 -3.81
C ASP A 541 -2.33 5.76 -2.29
N THR A 542 -2.73 6.93 -1.77
CA THR A 542 -3.05 7.07 -0.33
C THR A 542 -4.55 7.01 -0.04
N GLY A 543 -4.98 6.20 0.93
CA GLY A 543 -6.40 6.01 1.27
C GLY A 543 -7.20 5.16 0.29
N VAL A 544 -6.56 4.57 -0.72
CA VAL A 544 -7.16 3.79 -1.83
C VAL A 544 -7.88 2.49 -1.42
N TYR A 545 -7.97 2.19 -0.12
CA TYR A 545 -8.76 1.11 0.46
C TYR A 545 -9.77 1.74 1.43
N ARG A 546 -10.96 2.09 0.93
CA ARG A 546 -11.94 2.91 1.66
C ARG A 546 -12.26 2.31 3.03
N VAL A 547 -11.87 3.03 4.08
CA VAL A 547 -12.06 2.73 5.51
C VAL A 547 -11.58 1.34 5.99
N TYR A 548 -10.72 0.69 5.22
CA TYR A 548 -10.37 -0.71 5.42
C TYR A 548 -9.30 -0.95 6.51
N GLY A 549 -9.60 -1.89 7.42
CA GLY A 549 -8.68 -2.36 8.47
C GLY A 549 -8.48 -1.44 9.69
N ASN A 550 -9.24 -0.34 9.81
CA ASN A 550 -9.27 0.48 11.03
C ASN A 550 -10.41 -0.04 11.93
N ASP A 551 -10.14 -0.75 13.02
CA ASP A 551 -11.19 -1.53 13.71
C ASP A 551 -12.02 -0.71 14.73
N ASN A 552 -11.55 0.48 15.13
CA ASN A 552 -12.33 1.52 15.83
C ASN A 552 -11.65 2.88 15.54
N GLU A 553 -12.21 3.71 14.66
CA GLU A 553 -11.63 4.98 14.21
C GLU A 553 -12.72 5.95 13.73
N VAL A 554 -12.59 7.24 14.06
CA VAL A 554 -13.58 8.28 13.73
C VAL A 554 -13.27 8.95 12.40
N TYR A 555 -11.99 9.23 12.10
CA TYR A 555 -11.59 10.08 10.97
C TYR A 555 -10.68 9.36 9.98
N VAL A 556 -11.27 8.69 8.98
CA VAL A 556 -10.53 8.00 7.92
C VAL A 556 -10.71 8.70 6.58
N ASN A 557 -9.71 9.51 6.20
CA ASN A 557 -9.83 10.42 5.04
C ASN A 557 -8.91 10.02 3.87
N GLY A 558 -7.63 9.69 4.13
CA GLY A 558 -6.69 9.26 3.08
C GLY A 558 -5.92 10.41 2.43
N ILE A 559 -4.93 10.98 3.16
CA ILE A 559 -4.28 12.26 2.82
C ILE A 559 -2.80 12.08 2.44
N GLY A 560 -2.33 12.80 1.40
CA GLY A 560 -0.93 12.74 0.96
C GLY A 560 0.05 13.25 2.03
N ILE A 561 -0.05 14.53 2.41
CA ILE A 561 0.68 15.15 3.53
C ILE A 561 -0.34 15.79 4.48
N LYS A 562 -0.42 15.33 5.73
CA LYS A 562 -1.25 15.94 6.78
C LYS A 562 -0.35 16.59 7.84
N THR A 563 -0.64 17.82 8.22
CA THR A 563 0.01 18.50 9.36
C THR A 563 -0.96 18.63 10.54
N LEU A 564 -0.42 18.74 11.76
CA LEU A 564 -1.20 18.85 13.00
C LEU A 564 -0.58 19.90 13.93
N LYS A 565 -1.17 21.11 13.94
CA LYS A 565 -0.68 22.29 14.70
C LYS A 565 0.83 22.53 14.47
N ALA A 566 1.30 22.31 13.25
CA ALA A 566 2.70 22.48 12.89
C ALA A 566 3.00 23.95 12.53
N LYS A 567 4.25 24.39 12.66
CA LYS A 567 4.66 25.76 12.32
C LYS A 567 5.93 25.84 11.47
N SER A 568 6.12 26.94 10.76
CA SER A 568 7.39 27.26 10.07
C SER A 568 7.81 26.18 9.05
N LEU A 569 6.84 25.54 8.38
CA LEU A 569 7.10 24.37 7.52
C LEU A 569 7.45 24.77 6.08
N LYS A 570 8.33 23.97 5.46
CA LYS A 570 8.66 24.09 4.03
C LYS A 570 8.28 22.80 3.30
N ILE A 571 7.18 22.82 2.55
CA ILE A 571 6.64 21.66 1.82
C ILE A 571 6.87 21.91 0.33
N LYS A 572 7.98 21.40 -0.24
CA LYS A 572 8.42 21.77 -1.59
C LYS A 572 8.73 20.62 -2.55
N ASN A 573 8.49 20.81 -3.85
CA ASN A 573 8.92 19.87 -4.90
C ASN A 573 8.41 18.42 -4.72
N ASN A 574 7.33 18.19 -3.98
CA ASN A 574 6.79 16.85 -3.76
C ASN A 574 5.83 16.47 -4.92
N TYR A 575 5.84 15.19 -5.30
CA TYR A 575 4.87 14.60 -6.21
C TYR A 575 3.81 13.85 -5.40
N ILE A 576 2.55 14.26 -5.47
CA ILE A 576 1.44 13.67 -4.72
C ILE A 576 0.36 13.21 -5.71
N SER A 577 -0.05 11.95 -5.62
CA SER A 577 -1.06 11.41 -6.54
C SER A 577 -1.94 10.29 -5.98
N ASN A 578 -3.19 10.23 -6.45
CA ASN A 578 -4.17 9.20 -6.11
C ASN A 578 -4.45 9.16 -4.59
N THR A 579 -5.02 10.24 -4.04
CA THR A 579 -5.38 10.38 -2.62
C THR A 579 -6.89 10.32 -2.41
N GLY A 580 -7.34 9.60 -1.38
CA GLY A 580 -8.77 9.43 -1.06
C GLY A 580 -9.49 10.73 -0.71
N TYR A 581 -8.79 11.62 -0.02
CA TYR A 581 -9.17 12.99 0.31
C TYR A 581 -8.03 13.91 -0.15
N ALA A 582 -7.66 14.94 0.63
CA ALA A 582 -6.73 15.97 0.22
C ALA A 582 -5.31 15.47 -0.16
N GLY A 583 -4.66 16.21 -1.07
CA GLY A 583 -3.25 15.99 -1.38
C GLY A 583 -2.35 16.50 -0.24
N ILE A 584 -2.60 17.74 0.20
CA ILE A 584 -2.05 18.34 1.41
C ILE A 584 -3.21 18.81 2.30
N GLU A 585 -3.21 18.45 3.58
CA GLU A 585 -4.08 19.03 4.61
C GLU A 585 -3.21 19.76 5.63
N LEU A 586 -3.31 21.08 5.66
CA LEU A 586 -2.50 21.98 6.46
C LEU A 586 -3.28 22.47 7.69
N MET A 587 -2.80 22.12 8.88
CA MET A 587 -3.25 22.66 10.17
C MET A 587 -2.08 23.30 10.91
N GLY A 588 -2.06 24.63 11.00
CA GLY A 588 -1.00 25.43 11.65
C GLY A 588 -0.14 26.26 10.69
N ASN A 589 0.52 27.28 11.25
CA ASN A 589 0.84 28.54 10.58
C ASN A 589 2.26 28.61 10.01
N ASP A 590 2.55 29.70 9.29
CA ASP A 590 3.90 30.07 8.83
C ASP A 590 4.46 29.01 7.84
N VAL A 591 3.66 28.64 6.83
CA VAL A 591 3.95 27.50 5.95
C VAL A 591 4.11 27.89 4.49
N GLU A 592 5.22 27.45 3.89
CA GLU A 592 5.50 27.60 2.46
C GLU A 592 5.23 26.28 1.72
N ILE A 593 4.23 26.29 0.82
CA ILE A 593 3.90 25.18 -0.08
C ILE A 593 4.35 25.59 -1.49
N LYS A 594 5.48 25.08 -1.98
CA LYS A 594 6.09 25.58 -3.23
C LYS A 594 6.54 24.48 -4.23
N ASN A 595 6.30 24.68 -5.53
CA ASN A 595 6.69 23.77 -6.63
C ASN A 595 6.20 22.30 -6.50
N ASN A 596 5.12 22.01 -5.79
CA ASN A 596 4.57 20.65 -5.68
C ASN A 596 3.72 20.28 -6.90
N TYR A 597 3.68 19.00 -7.26
CA TYR A 597 2.86 18.46 -8.35
C TYR A 597 1.79 17.52 -7.76
N ILE A 598 0.53 17.96 -7.78
CA ILE A 598 -0.58 17.33 -7.04
C ILE A 598 -1.72 17.00 -8.00
N HIS A 599 -2.08 15.72 -8.16
CA HIS A 599 -3.19 15.33 -9.04
C HIS A 599 -3.93 14.07 -8.58
N LYS A 600 -5.19 13.92 -8.97
CA LYS A 600 -6.03 12.76 -8.58
C LYS A 600 -6.18 12.68 -7.07
N THR A 601 -6.53 13.80 -6.44
CA THR A 601 -6.97 13.82 -5.04
C THR A 601 -8.49 13.66 -4.97
N MET A 602 -9.06 13.63 -3.77
CA MET A 602 -10.52 13.55 -3.56
C MET A 602 -11.16 12.33 -4.26
N GLN A 603 -10.44 11.20 -4.32
CA GLN A 603 -10.85 9.99 -5.05
C GLN A 603 -11.94 9.16 -4.34
N ASN A 604 -12.15 9.40 -3.04
CA ASN A 604 -13.10 8.68 -2.20
C ASN A 604 -14.10 9.61 -1.49
N LEU A 605 -13.68 10.83 -1.15
CA LEU A 605 -14.47 11.81 -0.41
C LEU A 605 -14.61 13.12 -1.20
N ASN A 606 -15.49 14.02 -0.73
CA ASN A 606 -15.67 15.39 -1.23
C ASN A 606 -15.37 16.40 -0.11
N ASP A 607 -15.78 17.66 -0.27
CA ASP A 607 -15.66 18.72 0.76
C ASP A 607 -14.22 18.92 1.26
N GLY A 608 -13.35 19.28 0.31
CA GLY A 608 -11.91 19.43 0.46
C GLY A 608 -11.24 19.65 -0.90
N GLY A 609 -9.90 19.70 -0.95
CA GLY A 609 -9.17 20.06 -2.18
C GLY A 609 -7.81 19.41 -2.35
N ALA A 610 -7.09 19.78 -3.41
CA ALA A 610 -5.70 19.37 -3.62
C ALA A 610 -4.79 19.80 -2.46
N ILE A 611 -5.01 21.04 -2.01
CA ILE A 611 -4.51 21.61 -0.76
C ILE A 611 -5.74 22.05 0.03
N SER A 612 -5.82 21.72 1.31
CA SER A 612 -6.86 22.15 2.26
C SER A 612 -6.19 22.82 3.47
N ILE A 613 -6.72 23.94 3.95
CA ILE A 613 -5.98 24.88 4.80
C ILE A 613 -6.81 25.28 6.01
N ARG A 614 -6.20 25.18 7.19
CA ARG A 614 -6.71 25.66 8.50
C ARG A 614 -5.52 26.29 9.26
N ALA A 615 -5.06 27.43 8.73
CA ALA A 615 -3.79 28.05 9.10
C ALA A 615 -3.74 29.53 8.67
N SER A 616 -2.92 30.32 9.38
CA SER A 616 -2.56 31.71 9.03
C SER A 616 -1.13 31.77 8.47
N ASN A 617 -0.78 32.85 7.75
CA ASN A 617 0.55 33.06 7.17
C ASN A 617 1.02 31.88 6.29
N VAL A 618 0.34 31.67 5.16
CA VAL A 618 0.61 30.55 4.25
C VAL A 618 0.93 31.07 2.85
N SER A 619 2.09 30.66 2.31
CA SER A 619 2.52 30.99 0.96
C SER A 619 2.36 29.78 0.04
N ILE A 620 1.72 29.96 -1.12
CA ILE A 620 1.40 28.88 -2.07
C ILE A 620 1.84 29.29 -3.47
N VAL A 621 2.98 28.76 -3.93
CA VAL A 621 3.70 29.31 -5.10
C VAL A 621 4.14 28.19 -6.05
N ASP A 622 4.01 28.39 -7.37
CA ASP A 622 4.47 27.48 -8.43
C ASP A 622 3.94 26.02 -8.36
N ASN A 623 2.84 25.76 -7.66
CA ASN A 623 2.29 24.40 -7.53
C ASN A 623 1.42 24.04 -8.76
N ILE A 624 1.63 22.85 -9.32
CA ILE A 624 0.82 22.33 -10.42
C ILE A 624 -0.26 21.42 -9.86
N ILE A 625 -1.52 21.77 -10.09
CA ILE A 625 -2.71 21.10 -9.54
C ILE A 625 -3.68 20.78 -10.69
N HIS A 626 -4.08 19.51 -10.84
CA HIS A 626 -5.09 19.08 -11.82
C HIS A 626 -5.75 17.74 -11.45
N ASP A 627 -6.73 17.26 -12.24
CA ASP A 627 -7.46 16.00 -12.00
C ASP A 627 -8.05 15.92 -10.57
N ILE A 628 -8.82 16.92 -10.13
CA ILE A 628 -9.47 16.96 -8.80
C ILE A 628 -10.97 16.71 -8.99
N TYR A 629 -11.54 15.69 -8.32
CA TYR A 629 -12.87 15.17 -8.69
C TYR A 629 -13.96 15.39 -7.65
N GLY A 630 -13.72 15.07 -6.37
CA GLY A 630 -14.74 15.14 -5.32
C GLY A 630 -15.76 14.01 -5.43
N ASN A 631 -15.57 12.94 -4.67
CA ASN A 631 -16.39 11.74 -4.84
C ASN A 631 -17.70 11.81 -4.02
N ILE A 632 -18.83 11.65 -4.71
CA ILE A 632 -20.20 11.60 -4.15
C ILE A 632 -20.83 10.20 -4.17
N SER A 633 -20.20 9.19 -4.80
CA SER A 633 -20.78 7.86 -5.10
C SER A 633 -21.14 6.98 -3.88
N ASP A 634 -20.76 7.40 -2.67
CA ASP A 634 -21.12 6.76 -1.40
C ASP A 634 -21.61 7.77 -0.35
N GLY A 635 -21.96 8.99 -0.78
CA GLY A 635 -22.82 9.91 -0.02
C GLY A 635 -24.29 9.69 -0.38
N GLY A 636 -25.19 10.26 0.44
CA GLY A 636 -26.61 10.36 0.10
C GLY A 636 -26.84 11.37 -1.03
N ASP A 637 -27.93 11.18 -1.77
CA ASP A 637 -28.28 12.03 -2.90
C ASP A 637 -28.53 13.48 -2.44
N GLY A 638 -27.97 14.46 -3.17
CA GLY A 638 -28.30 15.87 -2.99
C GLY A 638 -27.50 16.68 -1.97
N ILE A 639 -26.66 16.10 -1.09
CA ILE A 639 -25.72 16.91 -0.27
C ILE A 639 -24.46 17.28 -1.10
N ILE A 640 -24.70 18.00 -2.19
CA ILE A 640 -23.95 19.23 -2.44
C ILE A 640 -24.24 20.11 -1.22
N GLY A 641 -23.22 20.75 -0.64
CA GLY A 641 -23.36 21.43 0.64
C GLY A 641 -24.51 22.44 0.64
N ILE A 642 -25.65 22.07 1.24
CA ILE A 642 -26.57 23.04 1.79
C ILE A 642 -25.75 23.68 2.92
N THR A 643 -25.17 24.84 2.65
CA THR A 643 -24.56 25.67 3.69
C THR A 643 -25.60 25.77 4.80
N PRO A 644 -25.29 25.37 6.05
CA PRO A 644 -26.24 25.61 7.13
C PRO A 644 -26.52 27.12 7.12
N PRO A 645 -27.80 27.56 7.08
CA PRO A 645 -28.11 28.98 7.03
C PRO A 645 -27.36 29.67 8.18
N PRO A 646 -26.60 30.74 7.91
CA PRO A 646 -25.51 31.19 8.77
C PRO A 646 -25.97 31.28 10.22
N SER A 647 -25.44 30.36 11.04
CA SER A 647 -25.78 30.31 12.45
C SER A 647 -25.38 31.63 13.09
N LYS A 648 -26.14 32.11 14.08
CA LYS A 648 -26.03 33.45 14.70
C LYS A 648 -24.74 33.69 15.52
N TYR A 649 -23.62 33.07 15.14
CA TYR A 649 -22.31 33.17 15.76
C TYR A 649 -21.36 34.16 15.07
N ASP A 650 -21.73 34.74 13.92
CA ASP A 650 -21.08 35.95 13.36
C ASP A 650 -21.46 37.23 14.14
N LYS A 651 -21.45 37.12 15.47
CA LYS A 651 -21.49 38.21 16.44
C LYS A 651 -20.74 37.81 17.70
N HIS A 652 -19.43 38.05 17.70
CA HIS A 652 -18.66 38.57 18.83
C HIS A 652 -17.39 39.24 18.27
N PRO A 653 -16.79 40.22 18.99
CA PRO A 653 -15.99 41.29 18.39
C PRO A 653 -14.56 40.89 17.98
#